data_AF-A0AAV2N0B5-F1
#
_entry.id   AF-A0AAV2N0B5-F1
#
_cell.length_a   1.000
_cell.length_b   1.000
_cell.length_c   1.000
_cell.angle_alpha   90.00
_cell.angle_beta   90.00
_cell.angle_gamma   90.00
#
_symmetry.space_group_name_H-M   'P 1'
#
loop_
_entity.id
_entity.type
_entity.pdbx_description
1 polymer ?
#
loop_
_entity_poly.entity_id
_entity_poly.type
_entity_poly.pdbx_seq_one_letter_code
_entity_poly.pdbx_strand_id
1 'polypeptide(L)'
;MPSCCIKNCDSRTYQSDSKEINFFTFPKEATIRQQWLNACGENENFKVESARICSKHFDSNSFVMKWTKPRSKETPAKELRRLKPGSVPIKMLILERKENTKEKRKNMSQNESSFEQNKKIKVNHISTRTGIPTYTKLIQFAKEKQNEIEQSMEAETVESIQDVNNMEKEAIESLEKDNLQCTRECIKNITEQNDTMKLDMNKEITNEDIPRETLLIHIRTSEKEKQLFAANQNLELKNQELNMQITQLRDEITKIRKGIQKEVKSKATDVLRKVFTPGQISALMSSTSNGVKWSSEDIMSAISLRSLSPKAYKYLRNVKKIPLPCPTTLYNWVAKFNVLPGTLKDVINIMSSIGHNLSTTEKLTVITFDDVYISNKLDIDQKHKQVYGPHKTCMFIMARGLFKKWRQPIYYNFDISMNRNVLFTVIQALYEIDYIVVAITCDMGSNNMKLWKELHIGVENGSSKNKTDIETNCFIMHPSNESLKIFFYADVPHLLKLARNNFLDSGFNIKENFVDKTCLEQLLALGNNELKICHKLSTLHLDVKGTKRQNVKLAAQIFSNTNALAIRWCGENDLLDNTQWQQTCKILQLFNDWFDIFNSNLKYSKCSTANAYGINIEEQNKIINNMNEFIMEMRVGQRKSLLQFQKGILLCNRSIQEMFAHLQAKYSSEIFDVKYILTRRLNQDILENFFSYIRSMGSGYDHPTPVEVKNRLKWYILGKHSEHVLSEQRNTEEDSSCDSLITMTDIHSPDSICVADRLPQEEDTLIDIPQVAQNANQNINSIIYEYNSLEETGEGIKKIGTS
;
A
#
# COMPACT_ATOMS: atom_id res chain seq x y z
N MET A 1 -9.75 -27.35 3.73
CA MET A 1 -11.03 -27.69 4.40
C MET A 1 -12.09 -27.88 3.32
N PRO A 2 -12.91 -28.95 3.37
CA PRO A 2 -13.86 -29.26 2.29
C PRO A 2 -14.98 -28.20 2.19
N SER A 3 -15.24 -27.69 0.98
CA SER A 3 -16.36 -26.82 0.64
C SER A 3 -17.50 -27.61 -0.01
N CYS A 4 -18.71 -27.04 -0.07
CA CYS A 4 -19.80 -27.63 -0.83
C CYS A 4 -19.45 -27.71 -2.32
N CYS A 5 -19.74 -28.84 -2.97
CA CYS A 5 -19.45 -29.06 -4.39
C CYS A 5 -20.53 -28.54 -5.36
N ILE A 6 -21.65 -28.00 -4.86
CA ILE A 6 -22.67 -27.39 -5.73
C ILE A 6 -22.20 -26.01 -6.18
N LYS A 7 -22.31 -25.75 -7.49
CA LYS A 7 -21.86 -24.52 -8.14
C LYS A 7 -22.43 -23.28 -7.45
N ASN A 8 -21.56 -22.30 -7.16
CA ASN A 8 -21.89 -21.04 -6.48
C ASN A 8 -22.44 -21.19 -5.04
N CYS A 9 -22.25 -22.34 -4.38
CA CYS A 9 -22.57 -22.48 -2.95
C CYS A 9 -21.41 -22.04 -2.06
N ASP A 10 -21.59 -20.95 -1.30
CA ASP A 10 -20.57 -20.40 -0.39
C ASP A 10 -20.39 -21.18 0.93
N SER A 11 -21.05 -22.32 1.08
CA SER A 11 -21.05 -23.08 2.34
C SER A 11 -19.71 -23.82 2.53
N ARG A 12 -18.99 -23.50 3.61
CA ARG A 12 -17.69 -24.09 3.96
C ARG A 12 -17.73 -24.77 5.33
N THR A 13 -16.88 -25.78 5.56
CA THR A 13 -16.90 -26.59 6.80
C THR A 13 -16.72 -25.78 8.07
N TYR A 14 -15.93 -24.69 8.07
CA TYR A 14 -15.76 -23.83 9.26
C TYR A 14 -17.02 -23.02 9.62
N GLN A 15 -17.99 -22.91 8.71
CA GLN A 15 -19.27 -22.24 8.97
C GLN A 15 -20.31 -23.17 9.62
N SER A 16 -19.97 -24.44 9.87
CA SER A 16 -20.89 -25.42 10.46
C SER A 16 -21.30 -25.05 11.88
N ASP A 17 -20.39 -24.50 12.69
CA ASP A 17 -20.65 -24.09 14.08
C ASP A 17 -21.47 -22.79 14.20
N SER A 18 -21.56 -21.98 13.13
CA SER A 18 -22.25 -20.68 13.16
C SER A 18 -23.57 -20.65 12.39
N LYS A 19 -23.89 -21.67 11.58
CA LYS A 19 -25.05 -21.68 10.68
C LYS A 19 -25.87 -22.99 10.63
N GLU A 20 -25.63 -23.95 11.53
CA GLU A 20 -26.27 -25.29 11.54
C GLU A 20 -26.19 -26.05 10.19
N ILE A 21 -25.05 -25.95 9.50
CA ILE A 21 -24.85 -26.57 8.18
C ILE A 21 -24.04 -27.86 8.31
N ASN A 22 -24.64 -28.99 7.92
CA ASN A 22 -23.97 -30.29 7.87
C ASN A 22 -23.44 -30.60 6.46
N PHE A 23 -22.31 -31.30 6.38
CA PHE A 23 -21.69 -31.69 5.11
C PHE A 23 -21.71 -33.21 4.95
N PHE A 24 -22.17 -33.68 3.80
CA PHE A 24 -22.39 -35.09 3.52
C PHE A 24 -21.48 -35.60 2.40
N THR A 25 -20.97 -36.81 2.58
CA THR A 25 -20.19 -37.57 1.59
C THR A 25 -21.11 -38.13 0.51
N PHE A 26 -20.57 -38.30 -0.70
CA PHE A 26 -21.28 -38.98 -1.78
C PHE A 26 -21.64 -40.43 -1.39
N PRO A 27 -22.82 -40.93 -1.79
CA PRO A 27 -23.25 -42.30 -1.52
C PRO A 27 -22.42 -43.33 -2.31
N LYS A 28 -22.36 -44.57 -1.79
CA LYS A 28 -21.65 -45.69 -2.45
C LYS A 28 -22.43 -46.26 -3.64
N GLU A 29 -23.76 -46.13 -3.63
CA GLU A 29 -24.64 -46.66 -4.67
C GLU A 29 -24.49 -45.87 -5.97
N ALA A 30 -24.22 -46.56 -7.07
CA ALA A 30 -23.81 -45.94 -8.33
C ALA A 30 -24.89 -45.02 -8.95
N THR A 31 -26.17 -45.42 -8.86
CA THR A 31 -27.33 -44.69 -9.39
C THR A 31 -27.52 -43.34 -8.70
N ILE A 32 -27.58 -43.34 -7.36
CA ILE A 32 -27.73 -42.13 -6.55
C ILE A 32 -26.48 -41.25 -6.65
N ARG A 33 -25.30 -41.86 -6.69
CA ARG A 33 -24.03 -41.14 -6.86
C ARG A 33 -24.00 -40.37 -8.18
N GLN A 34 -24.52 -40.95 -9.27
CA GLN A 34 -24.64 -40.27 -10.56
C GLN A 34 -25.61 -39.08 -10.49
N GLN A 35 -26.72 -39.22 -9.77
CA GLN A 35 -27.67 -38.12 -9.55
C GLN A 35 -27.04 -36.95 -8.78
N TRP A 36 -26.17 -37.23 -7.80
CA TRP A 36 -25.41 -36.19 -7.09
C TRP A 36 -24.36 -35.52 -7.98
N LEU A 37 -23.71 -36.26 -8.87
CA LEU A 37 -22.75 -35.71 -9.83
C LEU A 37 -23.44 -34.76 -10.82
N ASN A 38 -24.59 -35.19 -11.37
CA ASN A 38 -25.40 -34.37 -12.27
C ASN A 38 -25.85 -33.06 -11.58
N ALA A 39 -26.16 -33.11 -10.29
CA ALA A 39 -26.53 -31.93 -9.50
C ALA A 39 -25.36 -30.95 -9.23
N CYS A 40 -24.11 -31.40 -9.33
CA CYS A 40 -22.92 -30.57 -9.17
C CYS A 40 -22.50 -29.83 -10.46
N GLY A 41 -22.92 -30.31 -11.63
CA GLY A 41 -22.80 -29.57 -12.90
C GLY A 41 -21.39 -29.52 -13.54
N GLU A 42 -20.51 -30.51 -13.31
CA GLU A 42 -19.18 -30.61 -13.96
C GLU A 42 -18.85 -32.04 -14.44
N ASN A 43 -18.16 -32.15 -15.58
CA ASN A 43 -17.72 -33.41 -16.22
C ASN A 43 -16.18 -33.54 -16.26
N GLU A 44 -15.72 -34.78 -16.07
CA GLU A 44 -14.38 -35.32 -16.41
C GLU A 44 -13.17 -34.92 -15.53
N ASN A 45 -13.24 -35.17 -14.21
CA ASN A 45 -12.16 -35.64 -13.30
C ASN A 45 -12.49 -35.38 -11.81
N PHE A 46 -13.71 -35.74 -11.39
CA PHE A 46 -14.20 -35.41 -10.06
C PHE A 46 -13.79 -36.45 -9.00
N LYS A 47 -13.01 -36.05 -8.00
CA LYS A 47 -12.61 -36.91 -6.86
C LYS A 47 -13.75 -37.04 -5.84
N VAL A 48 -14.64 -38.01 -6.08
CA VAL A 48 -15.85 -38.27 -5.27
C VAL A 48 -15.56 -38.50 -3.78
N GLU A 49 -14.41 -39.12 -3.44
CA GLU A 49 -14.07 -39.50 -2.06
C GLU A 49 -13.88 -38.28 -1.13
N SER A 50 -13.34 -37.19 -1.66
CA SER A 50 -13.11 -35.94 -0.93
C SER A 50 -14.26 -34.94 -1.05
N ALA A 51 -15.19 -35.15 -1.99
CA ALA A 51 -16.27 -34.24 -2.31
C ALA A 51 -17.39 -34.25 -1.24
N ARG A 52 -17.95 -33.08 -0.93
CA ARG A 52 -19.01 -32.93 0.08
C ARG A 52 -20.11 -32.01 -0.43
N ILE A 53 -21.37 -32.32 -0.11
CA ILE A 53 -22.53 -31.45 -0.36
C ILE A 53 -23.14 -31.04 0.97
N CYS A 54 -23.51 -29.77 1.12
CA CYS A 54 -24.08 -29.25 2.36
C CYS A 54 -25.60 -29.51 2.48
N SER A 55 -26.12 -29.48 3.70
CA SER A 55 -27.53 -29.75 4.03
C SER A 55 -28.55 -28.86 3.31
N LYS A 56 -28.14 -27.67 2.84
CA LYS A 56 -29.04 -26.70 2.15
C LYS A 56 -29.64 -27.22 0.84
N HIS A 57 -29.00 -28.22 0.24
CA HIS A 57 -29.40 -28.73 -1.07
C HIS A 57 -30.33 -29.94 -1.00
N PHE A 58 -30.64 -30.41 0.20
CA PHE A 58 -31.54 -31.52 0.46
C PHE A 58 -32.85 -31.03 1.10
N ASP A 59 -33.92 -31.79 0.90
CA ASP A 59 -35.19 -31.50 1.57
C ASP A 59 -35.11 -31.77 3.07
N SER A 60 -35.86 -31.03 3.90
CA SER A 60 -35.95 -31.26 5.35
C SER A 60 -36.38 -32.69 5.69
N ASN A 61 -37.16 -33.34 4.83
CA ASN A 61 -37.63 -34.73 5.00
C ASN A 61 -36.58 -35.78 4.64
N SER A 62 -35.43 -35.37 4.08
CA SER A 62 -34.32 -36.25 3.69
C SER A 62 -33.42 -36.64 4.87
N PHE A 63 -33.67 -36.11 6.06
CA PHE A 63 -32.81 -36.30 7.23
C PHE A 63 -33.45 -37.24 8.27
N VAL A 64 -32.60 -37.97 8.99
CA VAL A 64 -32.94 -38.77 10.17
C VAL A 64 -31.91 -38.54 11.27
N MET A 65 -32.37 -38.41 12.50
CA MET A 65 -31.48 -38.39 13.66
C MET A 65 -31.11 -39.82 14.02
N LYS A 66 -29.81 -40.11 14.11
CA LYS A 66 -29.31 -41.44 14.49
C LYS A 66 -28.20 -41.31 15.53
N TRP A 67 -28.35 -42.06 16.61
CA TRP A 67 -27.32 -42.19 17.64
C TRP A 67 -26.09 -42.92 17.11
N THR A 68 -24.92 -42.42 17.48
CA THR A 68 -23.64 -43.07 17.18
C THR A 68 -23.38 -44.21 18.16
N LYS A 69 -22.71 -45.27 17.71
CA LYS A 69 -22.16 -46.27 18.63
C LYS A 69 -20.98 -45.63 19.39
N PRO A 70 -20.88 -45.83 20.72
CA PRO A 70 -19.72 -45.38 21.50
C PRO A 70 -18.42 -45.90 20.87
N ARG A 71 -17.43 -45.03 20.68
CA ARG A 71 -16.14 -45.43 20.09
C ARG A 71 -15.22 -46.12 21.12
N SER A 72 -15.49 -45.92 22.40
CA SER A 72 -14.79 -46.48 23.56
C SER A 72 -15.68 -46.39 24.80
N LYS A 73 -15.29 -47.04 25.91
CA LYS A 73 -16.02 -46.99 27.20
C LYS A 73 -16.17 -45.56 27.76
N GLU A 74 -15.37 -44.61 27.30
CA GLU A 74 -15.31 -43.23 27.81
C GLU A 74 -15.90 -42.17 26.86
N THR A 75 -16.37 -42.56 25.66
CA THR A 75 -17.00 -41.59 24.72
C THR A 75 -18.51 -41.80 24.64
N PRO A 76 -19.33 -40.85 25.12
CA PRO A 76 -20.79 -40.98 25.07
C PRO A 76 -21.28 -40.98 23.62
N ALA A 77 -22.32 -41.79 23.36
CA ALA A 77 -23.03 -41.77 22.09
C ALA A 77 -23.56 -40.35 21.82
N LYS A 78 -23.29 -39.82 20.63
CA LYS A 78 -23.83 -38.55 20.15
C LYS A 78 -24.91 -38.80 19.11
N GLU A 79 -26.02 -38.08 19.18
CA GLU A 79 -27.03 -38.07 18.14
C GLU A 79 -26.55 -37.24 16.94
N LEU A 80 -26.55 -37.83 15.74
CA LEU A 80 -26.10 -37.16 14.51
C LEU A 80 -27.23 -37.13 13.48
N ARG A 81 -27.41 -35.96 12.85
CA ARG A 81 -28.29 -35.77 11.70
C ARG A 81 -27.68 -36.41 10.46
N ARG A 82 -28.26 -37.52 9.97
CA ARG A 82 -27.80 -38.26 8.78
C ARG A 82 -28.80 -38.13 7.63
N LEU A 83 -28.32 -38.23 6.40
CA LEU A 83 -29.18 -38.38 5.23
C LEU A 83 -29.79 -39.79 5.17
N LYS A 84 -31.05 -39.88 4.76
CA LYS A 84 -31.69 -41.15 4.45
C LYS A 84 -31.01 -41.78 3.21
N PRO A 85 -30.86 -43.11 3.15
CA PRO A 85 -30.50 -43.80 1.92
C PRO A 85 -31.49 -43.42 0.81
N GLY A 86 -31.02 -43.18 -0.42
CA GLY A 86 -31.88 -42.71 -1.52
C GLY A 86 -31.99 -41.19 -1.68
N SER A 87 -31.57 -40.39 -0.70
CA SER A 87 -31.72 -38.93 -0.78
C SER A 87 -30.79 -38.29 -1.81
N VAL A 88 -31.37 -37.41 -2.64
CA VAL A 88 -30.66 -36.66 -3.69
C VAL A 88 -30.76 -35.15 -3.45
N PRO A 89 -29.72 -34.37 -3.81
CA PRO A 89 -29.77 -32.92 -3.74
C PRO A 89 -30.63 -32.39 -4.88
N ILE A 90 -31.75 -31.74 -4.55
CA ILE A 90 -32.70 -31.19 -5.52
C ILE A 90 -32.88 -29.67 -5.33
N LYS A 91 -32.52 -29.14 -4.15
CA LYS A 91 -32.72 -27.73 -3.82
C LYS A 91 -31.51 -26.88 -4.20
N MET A 92 -31.75 -25.69 -4.72
CA MET A 92 -30.73 -24.65 -4.90
C MET A 92 -29.52 -25.11 -5.72
N LEU A 93 -29.77 -25.87 -6.80
CA LEU A 93 -28.71 -26.42 -7.67
C LEU A 93 -28.10 -25.37 -8.61
N ILE A 94 -28.85 -24.29 -8.88
CA ILE A 94 -28.40 -23.12 -9.64
C ILE A 94 -28.52 -21.92 -8.71
N LEU A 95 -27.39 -21.46 -8.17
CA LEU A 95 -27.32 -20.25 -7.34
C LEU A 95 -26.77 -19.09 -8.16
N GLU A 96 -27.52 -18.00 -8.28
CA GLU A 96 -27.05 -16.75 -8.88
C GLU A 96 -25.95 -16.13 -8.02
N ARG A 97 -24.95 -15.53 -8.67
CA ARG A 97 -23.81 -14.89 -7.99
C ARG A 97 -24.30 -13.64 -7.25
N LYS A 98 -24.15 -13.59 -5.93
CA LYS A 98 -24.46 -12.37 -5.15
C LYS A 98 -23.44 -11.28 -5.49
N GLU A 99 -23.88 -10.21 -6.15
CA GLU A 99 -23.11 -8.98 -6.32
C GLU A 99 -22.99 -8.22 -4.99
N ASN A 100 -21.84 -7.57 -4.78
CA ASN A 100 -21.53 -6.86 -3.54
C ASN A 100 -22.39 -5.60 -3.38
N THR A 101 -23.06 -5.48 -2.25
CA THR A 101 -24.00 -4.42 -1.85
C THR A 101 -23.38 -3.02 -1.66
N LYS A 102 -22.15 -2.77 -2.10
CA LYS A 102 -21.47 -1.46 -2.02
C LYS A 102 -21.76 -0.54 -3.21
N GLU A 103 -22.22 -1.06 -4.36
CA GLU A 103 -22.52 -0.24 -5.55
C GLU A 103 -23.96 0.29 -5.60
N LYS A 104 -24.89 -0.32 -4.86
CA LYS A 104 -26.32 0.08 -4.84
C LYS A 104 -26.59 1.46 -4.20
N ARG A 105 -25.66 2.00 -3.41
CA ARG A 105 -25.82 3.32 -2.75
C ARG A 105 -25.31 4.50 -3.59
N LYS A 106 -24.55 4.25 -4.67
CA LYS A 106 -24.02 5.31 -5.54
C LYS A 106 -24.94 5.65 -6.72
N ASN A 107 -25.78 4.72 -7.15
CA ASN A 107 -26.59 4.88 -8.37
C ASN A 107 -28.02 5.37 -8.12
N MET A 108 -28.37 5.73 -6.88
CA MET A 108 -29.74 6.12 -6.50
C MET A 108 -29.96 7.64 -6.49
N SER A 109 -28.93 8.44 -6.77
CA SER A 109 -28.98 9.91 -6.72
C SER A 109 -28.87 10.60 -8.08
N GLN A 110 -29.03 9.88 -9.21
CA GLN A 110 -28.87 10.47 -10.55
C GLN A 110 -29.99 10.19 -11.56
N ASN A 111 -31.01 9.39 -11.26
CA ASN A 111 -32.05 9.02 -12.24
C ASN A 111 -33.47 9.34 -11.76
N GLU A 112 -33.69 10.55 -11.25
CA GLU A 112 -35.03 11.14 -11.08
C GLU A 112 -35.20 12.36 -12.00
N SER A 113 -34.96 12.20 -13.30
CA SER A 113 -35.47 13.14 -14.29
C SER A 113 -35.30 12.58 -15.69
N SER A 114 -36.21 11.71 -16.13
CA SER A 114 -36.78 11.77 -17.49
C SER A 114 -37.59 10.50 -17.83
N PHE A 115 -38.88 10.74 -18.04
CA PHE A 115 -39.75 10.09 -19.02
C PHE A 115 -40.26 8.66 -18.75
N GLU A 116 -41.34 8.62 -17.98
CA GLU A 116 -42.56 7.96 -18.44
C GLU A 116 -42.99 8.55 -19.80
N GLN A 117 -43.18 7.71 -20.82
CA GLN A 117 -44.42 7.65 -21.63
C GLN A 117 -44.26 6.65 -22.80
N ASN A 118 -44.92 5.49 -22.62
CA ASN A 118 -45.70 4.69 -23.59
C ASN A 118 -45.07 4.21 -24.92
N LYS A 119 -44.90 2.89 -25.13
CA LYS A 119 -45.87 1.85 -25.66
C LYS A 119 -46.35 2.17 -27.09
N LYS A 120 -46.33 1.32 -28.13
CA LYS A 120 -46.27 -0.13 -28.42
C LYS A 120 -45.68 -0.25 -29.86
N ILE A 121 -45.07 -1.35 -30.34
CA ILE A 121 -45.69 -2.55 -30.96
C ILE A 121 -44.58 -3.60 -31.23
N LYS A 122 -44.98 -4.87 -31.16
CA LYS A 122 -44.22 -6.13 -31.25
C LYS A 122 -43.42 -6.31 -32.56
N VAL A 123 -42.26 -6.97 -32.48
CA VAL A 123 -41.99 -8.35 -32.97
C VAL A 123 -40.47 -8.63 -33.00
N ASN A 124 -40.12 -9.87 -32.61
CA ASN A 124 -38.83 -10.57 -32.69
C ASN A 124 -37.76 -10.35 -31.60
N HIS A 125 -37.59 -11.41 -30.80
CA HIS A 125 -36.57 -11.61 -29.79
C HIS A 125 -35.16 -11.52 -30.37
N ILE A 126 -34.39 -10.52 -29.95
CA ILE A 126 -32.92 -10.53 -29.99
C ILE A 126 -32.41 -10.06 -28.62
N SER A 127 -31.54 -10.89 -28.05
CA SER A 127 -30.82 -10.72 -26.79
C SER A 127 -30.05 -9.39 -26.69
N THR A 128 -30.27 -8.58 -25.65
CA THR A 128 -29.40 -7.44 -25.30
C THR A 128 -28.59 -7.72 -24.04
N ARG A 129 -27.27 -7.81 -24.25
CA ARG A 129 -26.19 -7.91 -23.26
C ARG A 129 -26.04 -6.55 -22.54
N THR A 130 -26.04 -6.52 -21.21
CA THR A 130 -25.51 -5.40 -20.44
C THR A 130 -23.99 -5.51 -20.34
N GLY A 131 -23.31 -4.40 -20.66
CA GLY A 131 -21.86 -4.30 -20.78
C GLY A 131 -21.18 -4.14 -19.43
N ILE A 132 -20.18 -5.00 -19.19
CA ILE A 132 -18.79 -4.69 -18.79
C ILE A 132 -18.00 -5.99 -19.02
N PRO A 133 -16.91 -6.02 -19.82
CA PRO A 133 -16.23 -7.26 -20.15
C PRO A 133 -15.28 -7.71 -19.02
N THR A 134 -15.33 -9.00 -18.64
CA THR A 134 -14.40 -9.63 -17.68
C THR A 134 -12.96 -9.59 -18.19
N TYR A 135 -11.92 -9.61 -17.34
CA TYR A 135 -10.49 -9.59 -17.77
C TYR A 135 -10.14 -10.61 -18.86
N THR A 136 -10.75 -11.80 -18.84
CA THR A 136 -10.62 -12.80 -19.92
C THR A 136 -11.36 -12.42 -21.19
N LYS A 137 -12.52 -11.76 -21.10
CA LYS A 137 -13.22 -11.15 -22.25
C LYS A 137 -12.51 -9.90 -22.76
N LEU A 138 -11.78 -9.17 -21.92
CA LEU A 138 -10.93 -8.04 -22.34
C LEU A 138 -9.64 -8.52 -23.00
N ILE A 139 -9.04 -9.62 -22.53
CA ILE A 139 -7.90 -10.25 -23.21
C ILE A 139 -8.34 -10.90 -24.52
N GLN A 140 -9.51 -11.53 -24.54
CA GLN A 140 -10.06 -12.12 -25.75
C GLN A 140 -10.50 -11.03 -26.73
N PHE A 141 -11.15 -9.95 -26.28
CA PHE A 141 -11.44 -8.77 -27.08
C PHE A 141 -10.18 -8.02 -27.48
N ALA A 142 -9.11 -7.99 -26.68
CA ALA A 142 -7.82 -7.39 -27.04
C ALA A 142 -7.07 -8.25 -28.06
N LYS A 143 -7.16 -9.58 -27.98
CA LYS A 143 -6.64 -10.50 -29.00
C LYS A 143 -7.48 -10.47 -30.27
N GLU A 144 -8.80 -10.37 -30.16
CA GLU A 144 -9.73 -10.18 -31.30
C GLU A 144 -9.53 -8.80 -31.92
N LYS A 145 -9.30 -7.73 -31.14
CA LYS A 145 -8.92 -6.40 -31.64
C LYS A 145 -7.53 -6.37 -32.22
N GLN A 146 -6.58 -7.11 -31.66
CA GLN A 146 -5.22 -7.20 -32.18
C GLN A 146 -5.19 -8.02 -33.48
N ASN A 147 -6.02 -9.07 -33.59
CA ASN A 147 -6.26 -9.77 -34.84
C ASN A 147 -7.12 -8.95 -35.83
N GLU A 148 -8.07 -8.12 -35.40
CA GLU A 148 -8.83 -7.20 -36.27
C GLU A 148 -7.96 -6.03 -36.74
N ILE A 149 -7.01 -5.56 -35.93
CA ILE A 149 -6.01 -4.55 -36.31
C ILE A 149 -4.94 -5.17 -37.20
N GLU A 150 -4.50 -6.40 -36.91
CA GLU A 150 -3.62 -7.17 -37.81
C GLU A 150 -4.36 -7.49 -39.12
N GLN A 151 -5.65 -7.82 -39.10
CA GLN A 151 -6.48 -8.02 -40.30
C GLN A 151 -6.91 -6.73 -40.99
N SER A 152 -6.98 -5.57 -40.32
CA SER A 152 -7.26 -4.27 -40.96
C SER A 152 -5.99 -3.64 -41.52
N MET A 153 -4.85 -3.83 -40.84
CA MET A 153 -3.53 -3.52 -41.39
C MET A 153 -3.20 -4.50 -42.52
N GLU A 154 -3.56 -5.78 -42.41
CA GLU A 154 -3.52 -6.73 -43.53
C GLU A 154 -4.60 -6.44 -44.57
N ALA A 155 -5.76 -5.85 -44.29
CA ALA A 155 -6.75 -5.54 -45.33
C ALA A 155 -6.39 -4.25 -46.10
N GLU A 156 -5.89 -3.19 -45.45
CA GLU A 156 -5.37 -2.01 -46.16
C GLU A 156 -4.04 -2.32 -46.87
N THR A 157 -3.21 -3.22 -46.30
CA THR A 157 -2.01 -3.70 -47.01
C THR A 157 -2.34 -4.77 -48.05
N VAL A 158 -3.38 -5.59 -47.92
CA VAL A 158 -3.79 -6.59 -48.94
C VAL A 158 -4.62 -5.94 -50.03
N GLU A 159 -5.42 -4.90 -49.82
CA GLU A 159 -6.02 -4.15 -50.96
C GLU A 159 -4.93 -3.45 -51.77
N SER A 160 -3.95 -2.82 -51.11
CA SER A 160 -2.80 -2.20 -51.81
C SER A 160 -1.79 -3.21 -52.38
N ILE A 161 -1.57 -4.37 -51.74
CA ILE A 161 -0.72 -5.45 -52.25
C ILE A 161 -1.46 -6.28 -53.30
N GLN A 162 -2.79 -6.43 -53.24
CA GLN A 162 -3.58 -7.12 -54.27
C GLN A 162 -3.76 -6.23 -55.49
N ASP A 163 -3.87 -4.90 -55.34
CA ASP A 163 -3.84 -3.96 -56.45
C ASP A 163 -2.44 -3.89 -57.07
N VAL A 164 -1.36 -3.89 -56.27
CA VAL A 164 0.02 -3.97 -56.77
C VAL A 164 0.30 -5.33 -57.42
N ASN A 165 -0.16 -6.44 -56.84
CA ASN A 165 0.00 -7.78 -57.40
C ASN A 165 -0.89 -7.99 -58.64
N ASN A 166 -2.09 -7.39 -58.70
CA ASN A 166 -2.95 -7.43 -59.88
C ASN A 166 -2.35 -6.54 -60.99
N MET A 167 -1.80 -5.36 -60.67
CA MET A 167 -1.04 -4.55 -61.62
C MET A 167 0.23 -5.27 -62.10
N GLU A 168 0.92 -5.98 -61.22
CA GLU A 168 2.11 -6.78 -61.54
C GLU A 168 1.73 -8.01 -62.38
N LYS A 169 0.59 -8.65 -62.09
CA LYS A 169 0.06 -9.79 -62.84
C LYS A 169 -0.55 -9.39 -64.19
N GLU A 170 -1.22 -8.26 -64.29
CA GLU A 170 -1.68 -7.67 -65.56
C GLU A 170 -0.49 -7.17 -66.40
N ALA A 171 0.56 -6.62 -65.77
CA ALA A 171 1.80 -6.26 -66.45
C ALA A 171 2.57 -7.50 -66.94
N ILE A 172 2.63 -8.57 -66.14
CA ILE A 172 3.24 -9.84 -66.53
C ILE A 172 2.40 -10.54 -67.61
N GLU A 173 1.07 -10.56 -67.52
CA GLU A 173 0.20 -11.13 -68.57
C GLU A 173 0.23 -10.29 -69.86
N SER A 174 0.37 -8.96 -69.77
CA SER A 174 0.62 -8.07 -70.93
C SER A 174 1.98 -8.36 -71.55
N LEU A 175 3.04 -8.44 -70.74
CA LEU A 175 4.39 -8.78 -71.20
C LEU A 175 4.45 -10.20 -71.77
N GLU A 176 3.75 -11.17 -71.20
CA GLU A 176 3.65 -12.53 -71.73
C GLU A 176 2.81 -12.57 -73.00
N LYS A 177 1.70 -11.82 -73.11
CA LYS A 177 0.93 -11.69 -74.37
C LYS A 177 1.76 -11.03 -75.46
N ASP A 178 2.46 -9.96 -75.15
CA ASP A 178 3.31 -9.23 -76.09
C ASP A 178 4.52 -10.08 -76.49
N ASN A 179 5.10 -10.84 -75.57
CA ASN A 179 6.22 -11.74 -75.84
C ASN A 179 5.75 -13.02 -76.57
N LEU A 180 4.53 -13.52 -76.32
CA LEU A 180 3.89 -14.65 -77.03
C LEU A 180 3.37 -14.24 -78.40
N GLN A 181 2.92 -12.99 -78.58
CA GLN A 181 2.52 -12.42 -79.85
C GLN A 181 3.75 -12.06 -80.69
N CYS A 182 4.82 -11.53 -80.09
CA CYS A 182 6.11 -11.33 -80.73
C CYS A 182 6.77 -12.66 -81.10
N THR A 183 6.72 -13.70 -80.26
CA THR A 183 7.19 -15.05 -80.65
C THR A 183 6.27 -15.73 -81.65
N ARG A 184 4.95 -15.54 -81.62
CA ARG A 184 4.05 -16.07 -82.66
C ARG A 184 4.23 -15.36 -83.99
N GLU A 185 4.43 -14.04 -84.04
CA GLU A 185 4.77 -13.30 -85.26
C GLU A 185 6.16 -13.67 -85.76
N CYS A 186 7.13 -13.86 -84.86
CA CYS A 186 8.47 -14.35 -85.21
C CYS A 186 8.41 -15.79 -85.76
N ILE A 187 7.65 -16.68 -85.14
CA ILE A 187 7.44 -18.06 -85.61
C ILE A 187 6.65 -18.07 -86.92
N LYS A 188 5.59 -17.26 -87.09
CA LYS A 188 4.84 -17.10 -88.36
C LYS A 188 5.75 -16.64 -89.49
N ASN A 189 6.58 -15.62 -89.23
CA ASN A 189 7.56 -15.11 -90.19
C ASN A 189 8.64 -16.16 -90.51
N ILE A 190 9.06 -16.97 -89.53
CA ILE A 190 10.02 -18.07 -89.74
C ILE A 190 9.37 -19.25 -90.48
N THR A 191 8.09 -19.57 -90.25
CA THR A 191 7.37 -20.63 -90.97
C THR A 191 7.00 -20.20 -92.39
N GLU A 192 6.58 -18.95 -92.62
CA GLU A 192 6.33 -18.41 -93.97
C GLU A 192 7.64 -18.28 -94.78
N GLN A 193 8.78 -17.96 -94.12
CA GLN A 193 10.12 -18.01 -94.75
C GLN A 193 10.61 -19.44 -95.02
N ASN A 194 10.27 -20.42 -94.18
CA ASN A 194 10.66 -21.81 -94.40
C ASN A 194 9.77 -22.53 -95.42
N ASP A 195 8.49 -22.16 -95.55
CA ASP A 195 7.57 -22.70 -96.57
C ASP A 195 7.85 -22.10 -97.95
N THR A 196 8.35 -20.86 -98.03
CA THR A 196 8.93 -20.30 -99.26
C THR A 196 10.27 -20.96 -99.62
N MET A 197 11.11 -21.33 -98.65
CA MET A 197 12.35 -22.11 -98.89
C MET A 197 12.11 -23.59 -99.24
N LYS A 198 10.98 -24.19 -98.87
CA LYS A 198 10.64 -25.59 -99.19
C LYS A 198 10.02 -25.79 -100.58
N LEU A 199 9.47 -24.74 -101.20
CA LEU A 199 8.93 -24.83 -102.57
C LEU A 199 10.00 -24.67 -103.67
N ASP A 200 11.21 -24.21 -103.34
CA ASP A 200 12.32 -24.08 -104.30
C ASP A 200 13.34 -25.23 -104.28
N MET A 201 13.18 -26.23 -103.40
CA MET A 201 14.05 -27.43 -103.37
C MET A 201 13.46 -28.66 -104.08
N ASN A 202 12.74 -28.46 -105.18
CA ASN A 202 12.40 -29.56 -106.09
C ASN A 202 12.61 -29.12 -107.55
N LYS A 203 13.87 -28.90 -107.92
CA LYS A 203 14.37 -29.07 -109.29
C LYS A 203 15.88 -29.31 -109.23
N GLU A 204 16.25 -30.56 -109.48
CA GLU A 204 17.62 -30.98 -109.77
C GLU A 204 18.23 -30.07 -110.83
N ILE A 205 19.34 -29.38 -110.55
CA ILE A 205 20.35 -29.06 -111.57
C ILE A 205 21.75 -29.05 -110.94
N THR A 206 22.64 -29.70 -111.67
CA THR A 206 24.09 -29.90 -111.53
C THR A 206 24.96 -28.64 -111.68
N ASN A 207 26.15 -28.66 -111.06
CA ASN A 207 27.38 -27.89 -111.32
C ASN A 207 27.45 -26.37 -111.03
N GLU A 208 28.56 -26.03 -110.33
CA GLU A 208 29.35 -24.77 -110.25
C GLU A 208 28.73 -23.46 -109.68
N ASP A 209 29.56 -22.78 -108.87
CA ASP A 209 29.47 -21.44 -108.23
C ASP A 209 28.72 -21.23 -106.88
N ILE A 210 29.46 -20.68 -105.90
CA ILE A 210 29.00 -20.32 -104.54
C ILE A 210 28.09 -19.07 -104.61
N PRO A 211 26.80 -19.12 -104.20
CA PRO A 211 25.88 -18.00 -104.42
C PRO A 211 25.93 -16.93 -103.32
N ARG A 212 25.88 -15.67 -103.79
CA ARG A 212 25.81 -14.37 -103.08
C ARG A 212 24.73 -14.26 -102.00
N GLU A 213 23.71 -15.13 -102.02
CA GLU A 213 22.62 -15.17 -101.03
C GLU A 213 23.05 -15.71 -99.66
N THR A 214 24.00 -16.65 -99.62
CA THR A 214 24.51 -17.23 -98.36
C THR A 214 25.27 -16.21 -97.52
N LEU A 215 25.95 -15.26 -98.19
CA LEU A 215 26.72 -14.18 -97.55
C LEU A 215 25.80 -13.11 -96.93
N LEU A 216 24.69 -12.79 -97.61
CA LEU A 216 23.69 -11.81 -97.17
C LEU A 216 22.92 -12.27 -95.92
N ILE A 217 22.65 -13.58 -95.82
CA ILE A 217 22.01 -14.18 -94.64
C ILE A 217 22.94 -14.11 -93.44
N HIS A 218 24.24 -14.43 -93.61
CA HIS A 218 25.25 -14.38 -92.55
C HIS A 218 25.45 -12.96 -91.97
N ILE A 219 25.42 -11.94 -92.84
CA ILE A 219 25.53 -10.53 -92.41
C ILE A 219 24.30 -10.14 -91.57
N ARG A 220 23.09 -10.51 -92.00
CA ARG A 220 21.85 -10.22 -91.26
C ARG A 220 21.76 -10.95 -89.91
N THR A 221 22.25 -12.19 -89.81
CA THR A 221 22.33 -12.89 -88.53
C THR A 221 23.37 -12.27 -87.60
N SER A 222 24.54 -11.88 -88.13
CA SER A 222 25.57 -11.18 -87.34
C SER A 222 25.10 -9.82 -86.81
N GLU A 223 24.31 -9.08 -87.59
CA GLU A 223 23.72 -7.81 -87.16
C GLU A 223 22.66 -8.00 -86.07
N LYS A 224 21.80 -9.03 -86.18
CA LYS A 224 20.83 -9.39 -85.13
C LYS A 224 21.51 -9.82 -83.84
N GLU A 225 22.58 -10.61 -83.91
CA GLU A 225 23.36 -11.01 -82.73
C GLU A 225 23.99 -9.81 -82.01
N LYS A 226 24.51 -8.83 -82.77
CA LYS A 226 25.04 -7.58 -82.20
C LYS A 226 23.95 -6.75 -81.52
N GLN A 227 22.76 -6.66 -82.11
CA GLN A 227 21.62 -5.98 -81.49
C GLN A 227 21.15 -6.69 -80.21
N LEU A 228 21.12 -8.02 -80.21
CA LEU A 228 20.75 -8.82 -79.05
C LEU A 228 21.76 -8.66 -77.90
N PHE A 229 23.06 -8.64 -78.23
CA PHE A 229 24.13 -8.42 -77.25
C PHE A 229 24.04 -7.02 -76.61
N ALA A 230 23.80 -5.99 -77.42
CA ALA A 230 23.61 -4.63 -76.93
C ALA A 230 22.37 -4.50 -76.02
N ALA A 231 21.26 -5.17 -76.36
CA ALA A 231 20.06 -5.19 -75.54
C ALA A 231 20.28 -5.89 -74.18
N ASN A 232 21.00 -7.02 -74.16
CA ASN A 232 21.32 -7.75 -72.93
C ASN A 232 22.23 -6.94 -72.00
N GLN A 233 23.22 -6.24 -72.55
CA GLN A 233 24.12 -5.39 -71.78
C GLN A 233 23.36 -4.20 -71.13
N ASN A 234 22.38 -3.65 -71.83
CA ASN A 234 21.52 -2.58 -71.31
C ASN A 234 20.58 -3.09 -70.20
N LEU A 235 20.07 -4.32 -70.33
CA LEU A 235 19.29 -4.99 -69.27
C LEU A 235 20.13 -5.28 -68.03
N GLU A 236 21.40 -5.69 -68.18
CA GLU A 236 22.31 -5.88 -67.04
C GLU A 236 22.56 -4.57 -66.29
N LEU A 237 22.80 -3.46 -66.99
CA LEU A 237 22.95 -2.13 -66.38
C LEU A 237 21.68 -1.72 -65.63
N LYS A 238 20.50 -1.92 -66.23
CA LYS A 238 19.20 -1.63 -65.60
C LYS A 238 19.00 -2.46 -64.33
N ASN A 239 19.37 -3.75 -64.34
CA ASN A 239 19.29 -4.64 -63.18
C ASN A 239 20.26 -4.22 -62.06
N GLN A 240 21.46 -3.75 -62.39
CA GLN A 240 22.39 -3.22 -61.40
C GLN A 240 21.83 -1.96 -60.73
N GLU A 241 21.23 -1.06 -61.51
CA GLU A 241 20.62 0.17 -60.99
C GLU A 241 19.39 -0.12 -60.10
N LEU A 242 18.53 -1.06 -60.51
CA LEU A 242 17.39 -1.49 -59.70
C LEU A 242 17.82 -2.10 -58.35
N ASN A 243 18.87 -2.93 -58.36
CA ASN A 243 19.43 -3.52 -57.14
C ASN A 243 20.02 -2.46 -56.19
N MET A 244 20.61 -1.40 -56.74
CA MET A 244 21.10 -0.28 -55.95
C MET A 244 19.95 0.48 -55.27
N GLN A 245 18.85 0.74 -55.99
CA GLN A 245 17.64 1.36 -55.43
C GLN A 245 16.99 0.49 -54.33
N ILE A 246 16.90 -0.83 -54.55
CA ILE A 246 16.39 -1.77 -53.54
C ILE A 246 17.24 -1.73 -52.27
N THR A 247 18.56 -1.60 -52.41
CA THR A 247 19.47 -1.52 -51.26
C THR A 247 19.28 -0.22 -50.48
N GLN A 248 19.15 0.91 -51.18
CA GLN A 248 18.87 2.21 -50.55
C GLN A 248 17.54 2.21 -49.78
N LEU A 249 16.47 1.67 -50.38
CA LEU A 249 15.17 1.56 -49.72
C LEU A 249 15.21 0.65 -48.48
N ARG A 250 16.01 -0.43 -48.50
CA ARG A 250 16.21 -1.30 -47.32
C ARG A 250 16.92 -0.57 -46.18
N ASP A 251 17.88 0.29 -46.49
CA ASP A 251 18.58 1.11 -45.51
C ASP A 251 17.67 2.20 -44.90
N GLU A 252 16.79 2.80 -45.70
CA GLU A 252 15.77 3.73 -45.19
C GLU A 252 14.75 3.04 -44.29
N ILE A 253 14.23 1.87 -44.69
CA ILE A 253 13.31 1.07 -43.87
C ILE A 253 13.95 0.70 -42.53
N THR A 254 15.24 0.34 -42.50
CA THR A 254 15.93 0.02 -41.24
C THR A 254 16.16 1.26 -40.36
N LYS A 255 16.43 2.44 -40.93
CA LYS A 255 16.46 3.71 -40.18
C LYS A 255 15.09 4.04 -39.56
N ILE A 256 14.02 3.95 -40.35
CA ILE A 256 12.65 4.22 -39.89
C ILE A 256 12.27 3.24 -38.77
N ARG A 257 12.54 1.94 -38.94
CA ARG A 257 12.30 0.92 -37.90
C ARG A 257 13.04 1.24 -36.59
N LYS A 258 14.30 1.67 -36.66
CA LYS A 258 15.07 2.08 -35.47
C LYS A 258 14.46 3.32 -34.80
N GLY A 259 13.99 4.29 -35.58
CA GLY A 259 13.28 5.48 -35.09
C GLY A 259 12.00 5.14 -34.34
N ILE A 260 11.12 4.35 -34.97
CA ILE A 260 9.86 3.87 -34.36
C ILE A 260 10.17 3.07 -33.08
N GLN A 261 11.16 2.18 -33.10
CA GLN A 261 11.52 1.38 -31.93
C GLN A 261 12.02 2.25 -30.76
N LYS A 262 12.71 3.36 -31.04
CA LYS A 262 13.14 4.33 -30.03
C LYS A 262 11.94 5.10 -29.44
N GLU A 263 11.01 5.52 -30.28
CA GLU A 263 9.81 6.24 -29.85
C GLU A 263 8.87 5.36 -29.01
N VAL A 264 8.65 4.11 -29.44
CA VAL A 264 7.87 3.11 -28.70
C VAL A 264 8.51 2.82 -27.34
N LYS A 265 9.84 2.67 -27.28
CA LYS A 265 10.55 2.52 -26.01
C LYS A 265 10.34 3.73 -25.11
N SER A 266 10.40 4.95 -25.63
CA SER A 266 10.15 6.17 -24.85
C SER A 266 8.76 6.17 -24.25
N LYS A 267 7.71 5.99 -25.09
CA LYS A 267 6.31 5.97 -24.63
C LYS A 267 6.05 4.85 -23.61
N ALA A 268 6.63 3.67 -23.80
CA ALA A 268 6.53 2.57 -22.83
C ALA A 268 7.18 2.94 -21.48
N THR A 269 8.33 3.61 -21.52
CA THR A 269 9.04 4.08 -20.32
C THR A 269 8.19 5.09 -19.54
N ASP A 270 7.54 6.03 -20.24
CA ASP A 270 6.69 7.05 -19.62
C ASP A 270 5.45 6.47 -18.92
N VAL A 271 4.85 5.44 -19.51
CA VAL A 271 3.73 4.72 -18.89
C VAL A 271 4.19 3.92 -17.66
N LEU A 272 5.32 3.21 -17.77
CA LEU A 272 5.84 2.37 -16.69
C LEU A 272 6.38 3.18 -15.50
N ARG A 273 6.87 4.40 -15.72
CA ARG A 273 7.40 5.30 -14.67
C ARG A 273 6.36 5.64 -13.59
N LYS A 274 5.06 5.50 -13.87
CA LYS A 274 4.00 5.69 -12.88
C LYS A 274 3.97 4.60 -11.79
N VAL A 275 4.55 3.44 -12.06
CA VAL A 275 4.47 2.25 -11.17
C VAL A 275 5.85 1.74 -10.77
N PHE A 276 6.81 1.80 -11.69
CA PHE A 276 8.14 1.24 -11.53
C PHE A 276 9.21 2.33 -11.46
N THR A 277 10.23 2.06 -10.66
CA THR A 277 11.40 2.94 -10.58
C THR A 277 12.29 2.80 -11.83
N PRO A 278 13.17 3.77 -12.14
CA PRO A 278 13.99 3.73 -13.35
C PRO A 278 14.82 2.46 -13.51
N GLY A 279 15.38 1.92 -12.41
CA GLY A 279 16.14 0.66 -12.44
C GLY A 279 15.26 -0.56 -12.74
N GLN A 280 14.02 -0.56 -12.27
CA GLN A 280 13.04 -1.62 -12.57
C GLN A 280 12.62 -1.60 -14.04
N ILE A 281 12.43 -0.41 -14.62
CA ILE A 281 12.11 -0.28 -16.03
C ILE A 281 13.30 -0.72 -16.88
N SER A 282 14.51 -0.32 -16.51
CA SER A 282 15.74 -0.79 -17.18
C SER A 282 15.84 -2.32 -17.18
N ALA A 283 15.51 -2.97 -16.06
CA ALA A 283 15.47 -4.43 -15.93
C ALA A 283 14.40 -5.11 -16.80
N LEU A 284 13.25 -4.47 -16.98
CA LEU A 284 12.17 -4.98 -17.83
C LEU A 284 12.48 -4.83 -19.32
N MET A 285 13.18 -3.76 -19.67
CA MET A 285 13.47 -3.38 -21.06
C MET A 285 14.79 -3.99 -21.57
N SER A 286 15.64 -4.51 -20.69
CA SER A 286 16.89 -5.17 -21.07
C SER A 286 16.64 -6.57 -21.65
N SER A 287 17.15 -6.83 -22.84
CA SER A 287 17.10 -8.14 -23.50
C SER A 287 18.13 -9.14 -22.96
N THR A 288 19.17 -8.65 -22.27
CA THR A 288 20.24 -9.45 -21.65
C THR A 288 20.00 -9.62 -20.16
N SER A 289 20.26 -10.81 -19.62
CA SER A 289 20.18 -11.13 -18.19
C SER A 289 21.33 -10.52 -17.36
N ASN A 290 21.97 -9.47 -17.86
CA ASN A 290 23.11 -8.84 -17.18
C ASN A 290 22.60 -8.09 -15.96
N GLY A 291 23.30 -8.23 -14.83
CA GLY A 291 22.85 -7.71 -13.54
C GLY A 291 22.52 -6.21 -13.58
N VAL A 292 21.31 -5.86 -13.17
CA VAL A 292 20.86 -4.47 -13.07
C VAL A 292 21.56 -3.79 -11.89
N LYS A 293 22.16 -2.63 -12.14
CA LYS A 293 22.72 -1.79 -11.09
C LYS A 293 21.59 -0.96 -10.44
N TRP A 294 21.14 -1.40 -9.27
CA TRP A 294 20.09 -0.73 -8.52
C TRP A 294 20.57 0.61 -7.95
N SER A 295 19.78 1.66 -8.17
CA SER A 295 19.95 2.98 -7.56
C SER A 295 19.52 2.97 -6.09
N SER A 296 19.84 4.04 -5.35
CA SER A 296 19.36 4.23 -3.97
C SER A 296 17.84 4.23 -3.89
N GLU A 297 17.16 4.89 -4.84
CA GLU A 297 15.70 4.93 -4.93
C GLU A 297 15.09 3.52 -5.10
N ASP A 298 15.65 2.72 -6.01
CA ASP A 298 15.20 1.33 -6.24
C ASP A 298 15.33 0.50 -4.96
N ILE A 299 16.47 0.65 -4.28
CA ILE A 299 16.76 -0.07 -3.04
C ILE A 299 15.82 0.36 -1.92
N MET A 300 15.56 1.65 -1.74
CA MET A 300 14.65 2.15 -0.70
C MET A 300 13.21 1.69 -0.93
N SER A 301 12.74 1.72 -2.18
CA SER A 301 11.44 1.17 -2.56
C SER A 301 11.36 -0.32 -2.24
N ALA A 302 12.40 -1.09 -2.60
CA ALA A 302 12.48 -2.52 -2.31
C ALA A 302 12.59 -2.84 -0.81
N ILE A 303 13.33 -2.05 -0.03
CA ILE A 303 13.42 -2.16 1.44
C ILE A 303 12.04 -1.94 2.05
N SER A 304 11.31 -0.93 1.59
CA SER A 304 9.96 -0.62 2.07
C SER A 304 9.00 -1.78 1.81
N LEU A 305 9.01 -2.36 0.61
CA LEU A 305 8.20 -3.54 0.31
C LEU A 305 8.60 -4.76 1.15
N ARG A 306 9.90 -4.96 1.38
CA ARG A 306 10.42 -6.05 2.20
C ARG A 306 10.05 -5.88 3.68
N SER A 307 10.10 -4.66 4.22
CA SER A 307 9.77 -4.39 5.62
C SER A 307 8.29 -4.61 5.91
N LEU A 308 7.41 -4.40 4.91
CA LEU A 308 6.00 -4.79 5.01
C LEU A 308 5.82 -6.30 5.13
N SER A 309 6.41 -7.08 4.21
CA SER A 309 6.33 -8.54 4.24
C SER A 309 7.46 -9.20 3.46
N PRO A 310 8.38 -9.91 4.14
CA PRO A 310 9.40 -10.71 3.47
C PRO A 310 8.81 -11.81 2.57
N LYS A 311 7.64 -12.34 2.93
CA LYS A 311 6.92 -13.36 2.16
C LYS A 311 6.36 -12.76 0.87
N ALA A 312 5.70 -11.60 0.96
CA ALA A 312 5.17 -10.90 -0.21
C ALA A 312 6.31 -10.48 -1.16
N TYR A 313 7.40 -9.94 -0.61
CA TYR A 313 8.59 -9.58 -1.39
C TYR A 313 9.14 -10.77 -2.20
N LYS A 314 9.34 -11.92 -1.54
CA LYS A 314 9.79 -13.16 -2.19
C LYS A 314 8.79 -13.65 -3.25
N TYR A 315 7.49 -13.57 -2.98
CA TYR A 315 6.46 -13.96 -3.94
C TYR A 315 6.46 -13.06 -5.18
N LEU A 316 6.48 -11.74 -4.99
CA LEU A 316 6.49 -10.77 -6.07
C LEU A 316 7.74 -10.92 -6.95
N ARG A 317 8.91 -11.14 -6.34
CA ARG A 317 10.16 -11.37 -7.06
C ARG A 317 10.21 -12.74 -7.76
N ASN A 318 9.94 -13.83 -7.04
CA ASN A 318 10.23 -15.17 -7.54
C ASN A 318 9.09 -15.77 -8.36
N VAL A 319 7.83 -15.45 -8.01
CA VAL A 319 6.62 -15.97 -8.67
C VAL A 319 6.07 -14.98 -9.68
N LYS A 320 5.84 -13.73 -9.27
CA LYS A 320 5.33 -12.68 -10.19
C LYS A 320 6.41 -12.06 -11.08
N LYS A 321 7.67 -12.43 -10.88
CA LYS A 321 8.83 -11.97 -11.66
C LYS A 321 8.94 -10.44 -11.75
N ILE A 322 8.47 -9.73 -10.72
CA ILE A 322 8.68 -8.29 -10.60
C ILE A 322 10.19 -8.06 -10.47
N PRO A 323 10.77 -7.10 -11.22
CA PRO A 323 12.20 -6.78 -11.19
C PRO A 323 12.58 -6.19 -9.83
N LEU A 324 12.88 -7.05 -8.86
CA LEU A 324 13.27 -6.65 -7.51
C LEU A 324 14.70 -7.11 -7.20
N PRO A 325 15.48 -6.29 -6.46
CA PRO A 325 16.78 -6.69 -5.96
C PRO A 325 16.75 -8.07 -5.27
N CYS A 326 17.87 -8.80 -5.29
CA CYS A 326 17.91 -10.03 -4.51
C CYS A 326 17.95 -9.68 -3.00
N PRO A 327 17.42 -10.54 -2.12
CA PRO A 327 17.46 -10.28 -0.67
C PRO A 327 18.87 -10.00 -0.15
N THR A 328 19.90 -10.67 -0.68
CA THR A 328 21.31 -10.45 -0.32
C THR A 328 21.76 -9.02 -0.65
N THR A 329 21.37 -8.47 -1.80
CA THR A 329 21.63 -7.06 -2.15
C THR A 329 21.01 -6.14 -1.10
N LEU A 330 19.75 -6.37 -0.71
CA LEU A 330 19.11 -5.56 0.32
C LEU A 330 19.83 -5.67 1.67
N TYR A 331 20.22 -6.88 2.09
CA TYR A 331 20.98 -7.05 3.33
C TYR A 331 22.32 -6.31 3.31
N ASN A 332 23.05 -6.34 2.19
CA ASN A 332 24.32 -5.64 2.04
C ASN A 332 24.15 -4.11 2.12
N TRP A 333 23.08 -3.57 1.54
CA TRP A 333 22.75 -2.15 1.65
C TRP A 333 22.38 -1.78 3.09
N VAL A 334 21.47 -2.53 3.70
CA VAL A 334 21.05 -2.31 5.09
C VAL A 334 22.22 -2.52 6.06
N ALA A 335 23.19 -3.37 5.75
CA ALA A 335 24.36 -3.59 6.59
C ALA A 335 25.23 -2.34 6.77
N LYS A 336 25.17 -1.36 5.86
CA LYS A 336 25.92 -0.09 5.93
C LYS A 336 25.41 0.87 7.01
N PHE A 337 24.11 0.86 7.29
CA PHE A 337 23.51 1.68 8.33
C PHE A 337 23.93 1.16 9.71
N ASN A 338 24.24 2.00 10.68
CA ASN A 338 24.66 1.57 12.02
C ASN A 338 23.57 1.86 13.05
N VAL A 339 23.22 0.82 13.82
CA VAL A 339 22.26 0.88 14.92
C VAL A 339 22.91 0.22 16.13
N LEU A 340 23.86 0.91 16.75
CA LEU A 340 24.51 0.44 17.98
C LEU A 340 23.67 0.88 19.19
N PRO A 341 23.71 0.13 20.32
CA PRO A 341 23.04 0.56 21.55
C PRO A 341 23.57 1.92 22.03
N GLY A 342 22.69 2.70 22.63
CA GLY A 342 22.90 4.10 22.97
C GLY A 342 22.13 5.04 22.06
N THR A 343 22.63 6.27 21.92
CA THR A 343 22.05 7.28 21.02
C THR A 343 22.32 6.91 19.56
N LEU A 344 21.27 6.90 18.74
CA LEU A 344 21.29 6.50 17.35
C LEU A 344 21.84 7.63 16.46
N LYS A 345 23.17 7.74 16.37
CA LYS A 345 23.86 8.83 15.65
C LYS A 345 23.44 8.96 14.18
N ASP A 346 23.37 7.85 13.44
CA ASP A 346 22.96 7.88 12.03
C ASP A 346 21.53 8.42 11.86
N VAL A 347 20.66 8.17 12.84
CA VAL A 347 19.29 8.70 12.86
C VAL A 347 19.27 10.19 13.17
N ILE A 348 20.05 10.64 14.16
CA ILE A 348 20.19 12.06 14.49
C ILE A 348 20.74 12.84 13.28
N ASN A 349 21.69 12.28 12.53
CA ASN A 349 22.21 12.89 11.29
C ASN A 349 21.14 13.02 10.19
N ILE A 350 20.28 12.00 10.04
CA ILE A 350 19.13 12.07 9.12
C ILE A 350 18.17 13.19 9.55
N MET A 351 17.85 13.25 10.85
CA MET A 351 16.99 14.31 11.40
C MET A 351 17.61 15.70 11.18
N SER A 352 18.92 15.87 11.38
CA SER A 352 19.63 17.12 11.11
C SER A 352 19.50 17.53 9.64
N SER A 353 19.70 16.59 8.71
CA SER A 353 19.67 16.87 7.27
C SER A 353 18.29 17.35 6.80
N ILE A 354 17.22 16.75 7.33
CA ILE A 354 15.83 17.07 6.97
C ILE A 354 15.34 18.30 7.76
N GLY A 355 15.85 18.48 8.98
CA GLY A 355 15.53 19.59 9.86
C GLY A 355 15.88 20.96 9.28
N HIS A 356 16.79 21.07 8.31
CA HIS A 356 17.08 22.35 7.64
C HIS A 356 15.87 22.96 6.94
N ASN A 357 14.91 22.13 6.51
CA ASN A 357 13.68 22.59 5.86
C ASN A 357 12.51 22.79 6.84
N LEU A 358 12.72 22.54 8.13
CA LEU A 358 11.68 22.65 9.15
C LEU A 358 11.82 23.95 9.94
N SER A 359 10.70 24.63 10.16
CA SER A 359 10.63 25.78 11.06
C SER A 359 10.82 25.36 12.53
N THR A 360 11.17 26.33 13.39
CA THR A 360 11.36 26.10 14.83
C THR A 360 10.13 25.46 15.49
N THR A 361 8.93 25.82 15.07
CA THR A 361 7.66 25.30 15.61
C THR A 361 7.41 23.85 15.16
N GLU A 362 7.83 23.49 13.95
CA GLU A 362 7.78 22.10 13.45
C GLU A 362 8.81 21.19 14.11
N LYS A 363 9.91 21.76 14.64
CA LYS A 363 10.95 21.07 15.41
C LYS A 363 10.63 20.90 16.91
N LEU A 364 9.55 21.49 17.42
CA LEU A 364 9.11 21.26 18.80
C LEU A 364 8.80 19.78 19.00
N THR A 365 9.47 19.17 19.97
CA THR A 365 9.59 17.72 20.11
C THR A 365 9.06 17.25 21.46
N VAL A 366 8.33 16.14 21.44
CA VAL A 366 7.94 15.35 22.60
C VAL A 366 8.79 14.09 22.62
N ILE A 367 9.35 13.75 23.77
CA ILE A 367 10.08 12.50 23.99
C ILE A 367 9.20 11.53 24.78
N THR A 368 9.14 10.28 24.34
CA THR A 368 8.48 9.19 25.06
C THR A 368 9.44 8.02 25.23
N PHE A 369 9.39 7.33 26.36
CA PHE A 369 10.26 6.19 26.62
C PHE A 369 9.60 5.10 27.45
N ASP A 370 10.03 3.86 27.24
CA ASP A 370 9.55 2.66 27.92
C ASP A 370 10.46 1.46 27.64
N ASP A 371 10.27 0.42 28.44
CA ASP A 371 10.93 -0.86 28.34
C ASP A 371 10.11 -1.90 27.57
N VAL A 372 10.77 -2.64 26.68
CA VAL A 372 10.21 -3.85 26.07
C VAL A 372 10.91 -5.09 26.60
N TYR A 373 10.13 -6.09 27.04
CA TYR A 373 10.67 -7.40 27.40
C TYR A 373 11.17 -8.13 26.15
N ILE A 374 12.37 -8.71 26.26
CA ILE A 374 13.06 -9.42 25.18
C ILE A 374 13.44 -10.84 25.62
N SER A 375 13.91 -11.66 24.67
CA SER A 375 14.35 -13.02 24.95
C SER A 375 15.67 -13.00 25.71
N ASN A 376 15.66 -13.55 26.93
CA ASN A 376 16.81 -13.64 27.82
C ASN A 376 17.80 -14.73 27.37
N LYS A 377 18.39 -14.55 26.18
CA LYS A 377 19.33 -15.46 25.54
C LYS A 377 20.57 -14.71 25.08
N LEU A 378 21.69 -15.42 25.06
CA LEU A 378 22.91 -15.00 24.38
C LEU A 378 22.68 -15.02 22.88
N ASP A 379 23.17 -13.99 22.19
CA ASP A 379 23.11 -13.89 20.74
C ASP A 379 24.38 -13.24 20.18
N ILE A 380 24.82 -13.65 19.00
CA ILE A 380 26.12 -13.26 18.44
C ILE A 380 25.91 -12.41 17.19
N ASP A 381 26.35 -11.15 17.24
CA ASP A 381 26.48 -10.32 16.07
C ASP A 381 27.72 -10.74 15.28
N GLN A 382 27.52 -11.57 14.26
CA GLN A 382 28.59 -12.10 13.42
C GLN A 382 29.39 -11.01 12.71
N LYS A 383 28.77 -9.86 12.36
CA LYS A 383 29.44 -8.78 11.63
C LYS A 383 30.49 -8.11 12.50
N HIS A 384 30.16 -7.83 13.76
CA HIS A 384 31.05 -7.15 14.70
C HIS A 384 31.78 -8.14 15.62
N LYS A 385 31.56 -9.45 15.46
CA LYS A 385 32.07 -10.52 16.32
C LYS A 385 31.82 -10.24 17.81
N GLN A 386 30.63 -9.71 18.11
CA GLN A 386 30.25 -9.29 19.46
C GLN A 386 29.13 -10.17 20.00
N VAL A 387 29.26 -10.57 21.26
CA VAL A 387 28.21 -11.31 21.98
C VAL A 387 27.32 -10.31 22.71
N TYR A 388 26.01 -10.47 22.59
CA TYR A 388 24.99 -9.71 23.29
C TYR A 388 24.19 -10.61 24.24
N GLY A 389 23.75 -10.05 25.35
CA GLY A 389 22.93 -10.76 26.33
C GLY A 389 23.74 -11.63 27.29
N PRO A 390 23.04 -12.44 28.11
CA PRO A 390 21.58 -12.53 28.20
C PRO A 390 21.00 -11.23 28.78
N HIS A 391 19.97 -10.67 28.13
CA HIS A 391 19.29 -9.44 28.55
C HIS A 391 17.79 -9.66 28.72
N LYS A 392 17.16 -8.99 29.68
CA LYS A 392 15.73 -9.14 30.00
C LYS A 392 14.87 -8.07 29.35
N THR A 393 15.35 -6.83 29.33
CA THR A 393 14.61 -5.69 28.80
C THR A 393 15.45 -4.86 27.85
N CYS A 394 14.76 -4.10 27.00
CA CYS A 394 15.36 -3.10 26.14
C CYS A 394 14.58 -1.79 26.30
N MET A 395 15.27 -0.76 26.80
CA MET A 395 14.74 0.60 26.90
C MET A 395 14.77 1.24 25.52
N PHE A 396 13.71 1.96 25.16
CA PHE A 396 13.64 2.77 23.95
C PHE A 396 13.25 4.21 24.26
N ILE A 397 13.78 5.15 23.48
CA ILE A 397 13.32 6.53 23.46
C ILE A 397 12.90 6.89 22.03
N MET A 398 11.68 7.40 21.90
CA MET A 398 11.09 7.89 20.65
C MET A 398 10.87 9.41 20.76
N ALA A 399 11.39 10.15 19.79
CA ALA A 399 11.02 11.54 19.56
C ALA A 399 9.84 11.63 18.60
N ARG A 400 8.95 12.60 18.83
CA ARG A 400 7.80 12.91 17.98
C ARG A 400 7.61 14.42 17.89
N GLY A 401 7.21 14.92 16.73
CA GLY A 401 6.83 16.32 16.59
C GLY A 401 5.56 16.66 17.36
N LEU A 402 5.55 17.80 18.07
CA LEU A 402 4.36 18.29 18.77
C LEU A 402 3.32 18.86 17.78
N PHE A 403 3.77 19.61 16.77
CA PHE A 403 2.90 20.21 15.76
C PHE A 403 3.00 19.49 14.41
N LYS A 404 4.23 19.28 13.93
CA LYS A 404 4.46 18.55 12.68
C LYS A 404 4.32 17.04 12.90
N LYS A 405 3.75 16.36 11.91
CA LYS A 405 3.60 14.90 11.87
C LYS A 405 4.94 14.25 11.53
N TRP A 406 5.66 13.80 12.54
CA TRP A 406 6.86 12.97 12.37
C TRP A 406 7.18 12.24 13.67
N ARG A 407 7.88 11.12 13.56
CA ARG A 407 8.41 10.36 14.70
C ARG A 407 9.70 9.65 14.36
N GLN A 408 10.53 9.41 15.36
CA GLN A 408 11.81 8.75 15.17
C GLN A 408 12.31 8.08 16.47
N PRO A 409 12.71 6.78 16.44
CA PRO A 409 13.43 6.20 17.56
C PRO A 409 14.84 6.80 17.58
N ILE A 410 15.26 7.34 18.72
CA ILE A 410 16.53 8.08 18.86
C ILE A 410 17.52 7.41 19.80
N TYR A 411 17.05 6.52 20.67
CA TYR A 411 17.89 5.79 21.62
C TYR A 411 17.31 4.41 21.87
N TYR A 412 18.20 3.44 22.06
CA TYR A 412 17.83 2.17 22.68
C TYR A 412 18.99 1.57 23.46
N ASN A 413 18.72 0.83 24.54
CA ASN A 413 19.77 0.09 25.23
C ASN A 413 19.21 -1.08 26.05
N PHE A 414 20.07 -2.04 26.42
CA PHE A 414 19.66 -3.26 27.12
C PHE A 414 19.85 -3.17 28.63
N ASP A 415 18.89 -3.69 29.40
CA ASP A 415 18.88 -3.80 30.86
C ASP A 415 19.25 -2.50 31.63
N ILE A 416 19.03 -1.34 31.01
CA ILE A 416 19.27 -0.03 31.61
C ILE A 416 17.93 0.62 31.92
N SER A 417 17.72 0.94 33.18
CA SER A 417 16.61 1.80 33.59
C SER A 417 16.89 3.26 33.23
N MET A 418 15.82 4.00 32.92
CA MET A 418 15.94 5.41 32.55
C MET A 418 16.53 6.18 33.72
N ASN A 419 17.53 7.01 33.43
CA ASN A 419 18.24 7.81 34.42
C ASN A 419 18.50 9.21 33.85
N ARG A 420 18.81 10.14 34.75
CA ARG A 420 19.04 11.55 34.42
C ARG A 420 20.11 11.74 33.34
N ASN A 421 21.21 11.00 33.40
CA ASN A 421 22.33 11.16 32.48
C ASN A 421 21.90 10.80 31.05
N VAL A 422 21.30 9.62 30.86
CA VAL A 422 20.81 9.19 29.54
C VAL A 422 19.78 10.18 28.99
N LEU A 423 18.81 10.59 29.81
CA LEU A 423 17.80 11.55 29.42
C LEU A 423 18.41 12.87 28.94
N PHE A 424 19.34 13.43 29.70
CA PHE A 424 19.96 14.72 29.37
C PHE A 424 20.89 14.62 28.16
N THR A 425 21.63 13.51 28.00
CA THR A 425 22.44 13.28 26.79
C THR A 425 21.57 13.27 25.53
N VAL A 426 20.39 12.65 25.59
CA VAL A 426 19.49 12.57 24.43
C VAL A 426 18.81 13.92 24.15
N ILE A 427 18.40 14.65 25.19
CA ILE A 427 17.87 16.02 25.05
C ILE A 427 18.93 16.93 24.42
N GLN A 428 20.17 16.86 24.89
CA GLN A 428 21.27 17.66 24.34
C GLN A 428 21.55 17.31 22.87
N ALA A 429 21.59 16.02 22.51
CA ALA A 429 21.81 15.60 21.13
C ALA A 429 20.72 16.09 20.16
N LEU A 430 19.47 16.22 20.62
CA LEU A 430 18.39 16.84 19.83
C LEU A 430 18.52 18.36 19.78
N TYR A 431 18.92 18.99 20.88
CA TYR A 431 19.11 20.43 20.93
C TYR A 431 20.24 20.91 19.99
N GLU A 432 21.31 20.13 19.85
CA GLU A 432 22.42 20.39 18.91
C GLU A 432 22.00 20.43 17.43
N ILE A 433 20.84 19.84 17.09
CA ILE A 433 20.27 19.86 15.73
C ILE A 433 18.99 20.72 15.64
N ASP A 434 18.80 21.62 16.62
CA ASP A 434 17.65 22.55 16.79
C ASP A 434 16.29 21.90 17.08
N TYR A 435 16.26 20.63 17.47
CA TYR A 435 15.03 19.97 17.91
C TYR A 435 14.80 20.24 19.40
N ILE A 436 13.84 21.12 19.70
CA ILE A 436 13.60 21.58 21.06
C ILE A 436 12.62 20.64 21.75
N VAL A 437 13.10 19.92 22.77
CA VAL A 437 12.26 19.06 23.60
C VAL A 437 11.43 19.92 24.55
N VAL A 438 10.10 19.84 24.42
CA VAL A 438 9.16 20.61 25.26
C VAL A 438 8.37 19.75 26.23
N ALA A 439 8.27 18.44 25.97
CA ALA A 439 7.58 17.52 26.85
C ALA A 439 8.23 16.13 26.87
N ILE A 440 8.06 15.45 28.01
CA ILE A 440 8.49 14.07 28.24
C ILE A 440 7.29 13.28 28.77
N THR A 441 6.97 12.14 28.14
CA THR A 441 5.93 11.22 28.60
C THR A 441 6.52 9.85 28.93
N CYS A 442 6.13 9.31 30.09
CA CYS A 442 6.46 7.94 30.48
C CYS A 442 5.39 7.36 31.41
N ASP A 443 5.43 6.04 31.62
CA ASP A 443 4.59 5.39 32.62
C ASP A 443 5.04 5.77 34.06
N MET A 444 4.19 5.45 35.04
CA MET A 444 4.50 5.68 36.46
C MET A 444 5.09 4.44 37.14
N GLY A 445 5.87 3.64 36.42
CA GLY A 445 6.60 2.50 36.97
C GLY A 445 7.59 2.93 38.07
N SER A 446 8.01 1.99 38.94
CA SER A 446 8.89 2.32 40.08
C SER A 446 10.21 2.98 39.68
N ASN A 447 10.79 2.57 38.55
CA ASN A 447 12.02 3.15 38.02
C ASN A 447 11.81 4.59 37.53
N ASN A 448 10.71 4.85 36.82
CA ASN A 448 10.38 6.17 36.30
C ASN A 448 10.03 7.13 37.45
N MET A 449 9.34 6.64 38.48
CA MET A 449 9.08 7.41 39.70
C MET A 449 10.37 7.75 40.46
N LYS A 450 11.43 6.92 40.38
CA LYS A 450 12.73 7.26 40.94
C LYS A 450 13.38 8.42 40.17
N LEU A 451 13.36 8.36 38.84
CA LEU A 451 13.83 9.46 38.00
C LEU A 451 13.08 10.76 38.26
N TRP A 452 11.75 10.70 38.42
CA TRP A 452 10.95 11.89 38.71
C TRP A 452 11.36 12.54 40.03
N LYS A 453 11.59 11.74 41.07
CA LYS A 453 12.10 12.24 42.36
C LYS A 453 13.50 12.87 42.22
N GLU A 454 14.40 12.26 41.45
CA GLU A 454 15.74 12.80 41.18
C GLU A 454 15.69 14.14 40.42
N LEU A 455 14.63 14.37 39.64
CA LEU A 455 14.37 15.61 38.90
C LEU A 455 13.43 16.58 39.65
N HIS A 456 13.06 16.25 40.89
CA HIS A 456 12.10 17.00 41.70
C HIS A 456 10.71 17.18 41.04
N ILE A 457 10.31 16.24 40.17
CA ILE A 457 9.01 16.21 39.53
C ILE A 457 8.02 15.40 40.37
N GLY A 458 6.84 15.97 40.61
CA GLY A 458 5.78 15.27 41.29
C GLY A 458 4.82 16.18 42.04
N VAL A 459 4.01 15.53 42.86
CA VAL A 459 2.98 16.16 43.68
C VAL A 459 3.36 15.93 45.14
N GLU A 460 3.79 17.01 45.79
CA GLU A 460 4.18 17.03 47.19
C GLU A 460 3.15 17.75 48.05
N ASN A 461 2.97 17.27 49.29
CA ASN A 461 2.17 17.99 50.25
C ASN A 461 3.02 19.14 50.77
N GLY A 462 2.62 20.39 50.49
CA GLY A 462 3.33 21.56 50.99
C GLY A 462 3.52 21.49 52.50
N SER A 463 4.74 21.72 52.98
CA SER A 463 5.09 21.69 54.40
C SER A 463 4.69 22.96 55.16
N SER A 464 3.91 23.86 54.54
CA SER A 464 3.58 25.16 55.12
C SER A 464 2.36 25.07 56.03
N LYS A 465 2.56 25.37 57.32
CA LYS A 465 1.59 25.20 58.42
C LYS A 465 0.25 25.93 58.27
N ASN A 466 0.03 26.75 57.23
CA ASN A 466 -1.16 27.61 57.13
C ASN A 466 -1.80 27.72 55.72
N LYS A 467 -1.54 26.79 54.78
CA LYS A 467 -2.34 26.67 53.54
C LYS A 467 -2.21 25.26 52.94
N THR A 468 -3.34 24.66 52.61
CA THR A 468 -3.49 23.35 51.95
C THR A 468 -3.17 23.44 50.44
N ASP A 469 -2.11 24.14 50.07
CA ASP A 469 -1.72 24.26 48.67
C ASP A 469 -0.76 23.10 48.35
N ILE A 470 -1.22 22.17 47.51
CA ILE A 470 -0.36 21.12 46.97
C ILE A 470 0.58 21.76 45.95
N GLU A 471 1.87 21.64 46.21
CA GLU A 471 2.89 22.06 45.25
C GLU A 471 3.08 20.96 44.21
N THR A 472 2.75 21.28 42.96
CA THR A 472 2.90 20.36 41.83
C THR A 472 4.04 20.87 40.96
N ASN A 473 5.21 20.24 41.06
CA ASN A 473 6.31 20.55 40.17
C ASN A 473 6.23 19.67 38.92
N CYS A 474 5.99 20.31 37.78
CA CYS A 474 5.62 19.64 36.54
C CYS A 474 6.62 19.84 35.38
N PHE A 475 7.68 20.61 35.59
CA PHE A 475 8.70 20.85 34.56
C PHE A 475 10.11 20.90 35.14
N ILE A 476 11.09 20.68 34.27
CA ILE A 476 12.49 21.02 34.52
C ILE A 476 12.93 22.11 33.56
N MET A 477 13.99 22.83 33.93
CA MET A 477 14.69 23.72 33.00
C MET A 477 15.49 22.88 32.01
N HIS A 478 15.51 23.30 30.74
CA HIS A 478 16.25 22.59 29.70
C HIS A 478 17.76 22.61 30.01
N PRO A 479 18.46 21.46 29.93
CA PRO A 479 19.85 21.35 30.39
C PRO A 479 20.82 22.27 29.64
N SER A 480 20.53 22.57 28.36
CA SER A 480 21.34 23.47 27.53
C SER A 480 20.83 24.91 27.47
N ASN A 481 19.66 25.23 28.03
CA ASN A 481 19.05 26.55 27.90
C ASN A 481 18.03 26.83 29.01
N GLU A 482 18.40 27.67 29.97
CA GLU A 482 17.56 28.00 31.13
C GLU A 482 16.30 28.79 30.80
N SER A 483 16.10 29.29 29.57
CA SER A 483 14.84 29.94 29.19
C SER A 483 13.79 28.95 28.71
N LEU A 484 14.17 27.68 28.47
CA LEU A 484 13.30 26.63 27.95
C LEU A 484 12.86 25.71 29.09
N LYS A 485 11.58 25.32 29.08
CA LYS A 485 10.99 24.39 30.05
C LYS A 485 10.64 23.08 29.35
N ILE A 486 10.86 21.97 30.06
CA ILE A 486 10.48 20.63 29.62
C ILE A 486 9.44 20.08 30.59
N PHE A 487 8.21 19.88 30.11
CA PHE A 487 7.07 19.45 30.93
C PHE A 487 6.95 17.93 31.00
N PHE A 488 6.58 17.40 32.16
CA PHE A 488 6.44 15.96 32.38
C PHE A 488 4.98 15.52 32.34
N TYR A 489 4.73 14.39 31.68
CA TYR A 489 3.43 13.75 31.60
C TYR A 489 3.54 12.29 32.03
N ALA A 490 2.56 11.84 32.82
CA ALA A 490 2.26 10.42 32.96
C ALA A 490 1.43 9.96 31.75
N ASP A 491 1.61 8.71 31.33
CA ASP A 491 0.80 8.13 30.27
C ASP A 491 -0.69 8.06 30.67
N VAL A 492 -1.51 8.93 30.05
CA VAL A 492 -2.93 9.11 30.38
C VAL A 492 -3.79 7.86 30.14
N PRO A 493 -3.64 7.13 29.01
CA PRO A 493 -4.20 5.79 28.83
C PRO A 493 -3.93 4.84 30.01
N HIS A 494 -2.69 4.82 30.52
CA HIS A 494 -2.34 4.06 31.71
C HIS A 494 -3.04 4.57 32.98
N LEU A 495 -3.13 5.88 33.18
CA LEU A 495 -3.85 6.48 34.32
C LEU A 495 -5.33 6.08 34.32
N LEU A 496 -6.00 6.12 33.16
CA LEU A 496 -7.40 5.70 33.03
C LEU A 496 -7.59 4.21 33.36
N LYS A 497 -6.65 3.36 32.90
CA LYS A 497 -6.61 1.93 33.24
C LYS A 497 -6.47 1.71 34.75
N LEU A 498 -5.61 2.47 35.43
CA LEU A 498 -5.44 2.39 36.89
C LEU A 498 -6.67 2.90 37.63
N ALA A 499 -7.28 4.00 37.18
CA ALA A 499 -8.53 4.51 37.74
C ALA A 499 -9.64 3.45 37.65
N ARG A 500 -9.78 2.80 36.49
CA ARG A 500 -10.72 1.70 36.26
C ARG A 500 -10.49 0.53 37.21
N ASN A 501 -9.24 0.08 37.32
CA ASN A 501 -8.92 -1.06 38.19
C ASN A 501 -9.27 -0.76 39.65
N ASN A 502 -8.91 0.43 40.15
CA ASN A 502 -9.23 0.83 41.52
C ASN A 502 -10.74 1.04 41.75
N PHE A 503 -11.45 1.58 40.76
CA PHE A 503 -12.90 1.74 40.82
C PHE A 503 -13.61 0.38 40.93
N LEU A 504 -13.22 -0.60 40.12
CA LEU A 504 -13.82 -1.94 40.14
C LEU A 504 -13.43 -2.77 41.37
N ASP A 505 -12.18 -2.65 41.83
CA ASP A 505 -11.64 -3.48 42.92
C ASP A 505 -11.98 -2.93 44.32
N SER A 506 -12.07 -1.60 44.49
CA SER A 506 -12.15 -0.97 45.80
C SER A 506 -13.16 0.18 45.91
N GLY A 507 -13.70 0.67 44.80
CA GLY A 507 -14.58 1.84 44.78
C GLY A 507 -13.88 3.14 45.18
N PHE A 508 -14.64 4.23 45.07
CA PHE A 508 -14.23 5.58 45.44
C PHE A 508 -15.08 6.10 46.60
N ASN A 509 -14.43 6.68 47.60
CA ASN A 509 -15.05 7.35 48.73
C ASN A 509 -14.93 8.86 48.53
N ILE A 510 -16.07 9.56 48.46
CA ILE A 510 -16.18 10.99 48.17
C ILE A 510 -17.14 11.61 49.20
N LYS A 511 -16.63 12.45 50.11
CA LYS A 511 -17.45 13.19 51.09
C LYS A 511 -18.54 12.32 51.73
N GLU A 512 -18.13 11.17 52.29
CA GLU A 512 -18.98 10.17 52.97
C GLU A 512 -19.84 9.27 52.06
N ASN A 513 -19.86 9.50 50.74
CA ASN A 513 -20.50 8.61 49.77
C ASN A 513 -19.50 7.60 49.22
N PHE A 514 -19.87 6.31 49.25
CA PHE A 514 -19.10 5.23 48.64
C PHE A 514 -19.72 4.85 47.30
N VAL A 515 -18.92 4.94 46.23
CA VAL A 515 -19.33 4.61 44.86
C VAL A 515 -18.47 3.49 44.32
N ASP A 516 -19.11 2.42 43.83
CA ASP A 516 -18.44 1.24 43.30
C ASP A 516 -19.09 0.78 41.98
N LYS A 517 -18.76 -0.46 41.57
CA LYS A 517 -19.22 -1.05 40.32
C LYS A 517 -20.70 -1.51 40.34
N THR A 518 -21.41 -1.45 41.46
CA THR A 518 -22.76 -2.01 41.59
C THR A 518 -23.76 -1.40 40.60
N CYS A 519 -23.74 -0.08 40.37
CA CYS A 519 -24.59 0.55 39.35
C CYS A 519 -24.32 0.02 37.93
N LEU A 520 -23.06 -0.33 37.61
CA LEU A 520 -22.70 -0.93 36.32
C LEU A 520 -23.15 -2.40 36.24
N GLU A 521 -23.10 -3.14 37.34
CA GLU A 521 -23.60 -4.52 37.43
C GLU A 521 -25.12 -4.57 37.24
N GLN A 522 -25.86 -3.66 37.89
CA GLN A 522 -27.31 -3.51 37.71
C GLN A 522 -27.66 -3.11 36.27
N LEU A 523 -26.95 -2.12 35.71
CA LEU A 523 -27.14 -1.73 34.31
C LEU A 523 -26.91 -2.88 33.33
N LEU A 524 -25.91 -3.73 33.61
CA LEU A 524 -25.64 -4.91 32.80
C LEU A 524 -26.75 -5.96 32.92
N ALA A 525 -27.32 -6.15 34.11
CA ALA A 525 -28.42 -7.08 34.37
C ALA A 525 -29.71 -6.68 33.63
N LEU A 526 -29.99 -5.37 33.51
CA LEU A 526 -31.12 -4.84 32.75
C LEU A 526 -30.98 -5.07 31.23
N GLY A 527 -29.75 -5.24 30.73
CA GLY A 527 -29.43 -5.34 29.29
C GLY A 527 -29.46 -6.75 28.70
N ASN A 528 -30.33 -7.66 29.16
CA ASN A 528 -30.38 -9.06 28.68
C ASN A 528 -31.21 -9.30 27.41
N ASN A 529 -31.88 -8.28 26.85
CA ASN A 529 -32.64 -8.38 25.60
C ASN A 529 -31.77 -8.07 24.36
N GLU A 530 -32.24 -8.41 23.15
CA GLU A 530 -31.51 -8.17 21.88
C GLU A 530 -31.22 -6.69 21.61
N LEU A 531 -32.08 -5.78 22.08
CA LEU A 531 -31.88 -4.33 22.05
C LEU A 531 -31.41 -3.83 23.42
N LYS A 532 -30.10 -3.64 23.57
CA LYS A 532 -29.48 -3.19 24.83
C LYS A 532 -29.37 -1.67 24.89
N ILE A 533 -29.76 -1.10 26.04
CA ILE A 533 -29.51 0.31 26.38
C ILE A 533 -28.00 0.61 26.29
N CYS A 534 -27.15 -0.34 26.71
CA CYS A 534 -25.70 -0.27 26.59
C CYS A 534 -25.14 -1.43 25.77
N HIS A 535 -25.06 -1.26 24.45
CA HIS A 535 -24.52 -2.29 23.53
C HIS A 535 -23.02 -2.57 23.70
N LYS A 536 -22.25 -1.62 24.25
CA LYS A 536 -20.79 -1.78 24.44
C LYS A 536 -20.44 -2.46 25.76
N LEU A 537 -21.26 -2.31 26.80
CA LEU A 537 -20.99 -2.88 28.12
C LEU A 537 -21.29 -4.38 28.11
N SER A 538 -20.36 -5.16 28.65
CA SER A 538 -20.48 -6.62 28.75
C SER A 538 -19.81 -7.13 30.01
N THR A 539 -20.05 -8.39 30.37
CA THR A 539 -19.39 -9.05 31.51
C THR A 539 -17.86 -8.95 31.45
N LEU A 540 -17.28 -8.87 30.25
CA LEU A 540 -15.84 -8.68 30.04
C LEU A 540 -15.30 -7.35 30.58
N HIS A 541 -16.15 -6.33 30.71
CA HIS A 541 -15.77 -5.03 31.24
C HIS A 541 -15.68 -5.04 32.76
N LEU A 542 -16.48 -5.87 33.43
CA LEU A 542 -16.55 -5.92 34.90
C LEU A 542 -15.70 -7.06 35.48
N ASP A 543 -15.62 -8.21 34.80
CA ASP A 543 -14.73 -9.32 35.18
C ASP A 543 -13.33 -9.17 34.56
N VAL A 544 -12.64 -8.10 34.96
CA VAL A 544 -11.31 -7.80 34.43
C VAL A 544 -10.24 -8.64 35.15
N LYS A 545 -10.00 -9.86 34.66
CA LYS A 545 -8.95 -10.77 35.17
C LYS A 545 -7.73 -10.85 34.22
N GLY A 546 -6.55 -10.98 34.81
CA GLY A 546 -5.30 -11.25 34.09
C GLY A 546 -4.96 -10.23 33.00
N THR A 547 -4.64 -10.71 31.80
CA THR A 547 -4.21 -9.89 30.65
C THR A 547 -5.26 -8.86 30.20
N LYS A 548 -6.55 -9.09 30.47
CA LYS A 548 -7.64 -8.13 30.14
C LYS A 548 -7.53 -6.81 30.91
N ARG A 549 -6.83 -6.79 32.06
CA ARG A 549 -6.55 -5.56 32.82
C ARG A 549 -5.65 -4.58 32.06
N GLN A 550 -4.89 -5.06 31.09
CA GLN A 550 -4.02 -4.22 30.26
C GLN A 550 -4.75 -3.55 29.10
N ASN A 551 -6.00 -3.94 28.81
CA ASN A 551 -6.74 -3.37 27.69
C ASN A 551 -7.33 -2.00 28.07
N VAL A 552 -6.81 -0.93 27.44
CA VAL A 552 -7.24 0.46 27.63
C VAL A 552 -8.62 0.71 27.01
N LYS A 553 -8.92 0.11 25.85
CA LYS A 553 -10.23 0.24 25.20
C LYS A 553 -11.38 -0.16 26.12
N LEU A 554 -11.23 -1.26 26.87
CA LEU A 554 -12.22 -1.68 27.87
C LEU A 554 -12.34 -0.66 29.03
N ALA A 555 -11.23 0.00 29.41
CA ALA A 555 -11.27 1.02 30.45
C ALA A 555 -12.01 2.29 30.00
N ALA A 556 -11.71 2.77 28.79
CA ALA A 556 -12.40 3.91 28.19
C ALA A 556 -13.90 3.62 27.96
N GLN A 557 -14.25 2.39 27.59
CA GLN A 557 -15.65 2.01 27.44
C GLN A 557 -16.43 2.01 28.76
N ILE A 558 -15.79 1.75 29.90
CA ILE A 558 -16.43 1.83 31.22
C ILE A 558 -16.73 3.29 31.57
N PHE A 559 -15.72 4.16 31.50
CA PHE A 559 -15.83 5.60 31.71
C PHE A 559 -16.36 6.34 30.49
N SER A 560 -17.39 5.80 29.82
CA SER A 560 -17.96 6.43 28.63
C SER A 560 -19.19 7.27 28.97
N ASN A 561 -19.37 8.37 28.23
CA ASN A 561 -20.57 9.20 28.34
C ASN A 561 -21.86 8.39 28.11
N THR A 562 -21.85 7.39 27.22
CA THR A 562 -23.01 6.51 26.98
C THR A 562 -23.41 5.75 28.24
N ASN A 563 -22.46 5.19 29.00
CA ASN A 563 -22.77 4.50 30.25
C ASN A 563 -23.27 5.49 31.32
N ALA A 564 -22.67 6.68 31.39
CA ALA A 564 -23.10 7.73 32.32
C ALA A 564 -24.57 8.13 32.09
N LEU A 565 -24.96 8.36 30.82
CA LEU A 565 -26.33 8.68 30.43
C LEU A 565 -27.30 7.52 30.69
N ALA A 566 -26.88 6.28 30.43
CA ALA A 566 -27.71 5.11 30.69
C ALA A 566 -27.98 4.91 32.19
N ILE A 567 -26.96 5.08 33.05
CA ILE A 567 -27.15 5.04 34.51
C ILE A 567 -28.09 6.16 34.96
N ARG A 568 -27.91 7.38 34.44
CA ARG A 568 -28.79 8.52 34.76
C ARG A 568 -30.25 8.20 34.40
N TRP A 569 -30.50 7.75 33.17
CA TRP A 569 -31.84 7.40 32.71
C TRP A 569 -32.45 6.26 33.54
N CYS A 570 -31.69 5.19 33.84
CA CYS A 570 -32.20 4.09 34.65
C CYS A 570 -32.49 4.54 36.10
N GLY A 571 -31.65 5.40 36.68
CA GLY A 571 -31.86 5.95 38.02
C GLY A 571 -33.06 6.89 38.11
N GLU A 572 -33.30 7.71 37.09
CA GLU A 572 -34.47 8.61 37.01
C GLU A 572 -35.80 7.86 36.80
N ASN A 573 -35.75 6.62 36.29
CA ASN A 573 -36.90 5.75 36.08
C ASN A 573 -37.03 4.66 37.16
N ASP A 574 -36.32 4.81 38.29
CA ASP A 574 -36.35 3.86 39.41
C ASP A 574 -36.01 2.40 39.03
N LEU A 575 -35.18 2.22 37.99
CA LEU A 575 -34.72 0.89 37.53
C LEU A 575 -33.43 0.43 38.21
N LEU A 576 -32.81 1.28 39.04
CA LEU A 576 -31.59 0.97 39.79
C LEU A 576 -31.87 1.03 41.29
N ASP A 577 -31.57 -0.05 42.00
CA ASP A 577 -31.74 -0.09 43.47
C ASP A 577 -30.69 0.76 44.21
N ASN A 578 -29.57 1.07 43.55
CA ASN A 578 -28.48 1.81 44.20
C ASN A 578 -28.74 3.33 44.19
N THR A 579 -28.83 3.93 45.37
CA THR A 579 -29.03 5.37 45.60
C THR A 579 -27.88 6.26 45.15
N GLN A 580 -26.70 5.70 44.86
CA GLN A 580 -25.49 6.41 44.42
C GLN A 580 -25.37 6.54 42.90
N TRP A 581 -26.45 6.28 42.15
CA TRP A 581 -26.45 6.38 40.68
C TRP A 581 -26.10 7.80 40.19
N GLN A 582 -26.48 8.85 40.93
CA GLN A 582 -26.19 10.24 40.60
C GLN A 582 -24.68 10.53 40.66
N GLN A 583 -24.02 10.07 41.72
CA GLN A 583 -22.58 10.20 41.89
C GLN A 583 -21.85 9.36 40.85
N THR A 584 -22.31 8.14 40.59
CA THR A 584 -21.73 7.26 39.58
C THR A 584 -21.73 7.90 38.19
N CYS A 585 -22.88 8.41 37.72
CA CYS A 585 -22.94 9.04 36.39
C CYS A 585 -22.03 10.29 36.29
N LYS A 586 -21.93 11.10 37.36
CA LYS A 586 -21.04 12.26 37.40
C LYS A 586 -19.57 11.86 37.30
N ILE A 587 -19.16 10.81 38.01
CA ILE A 587 -17.78 10.28 37.94
C ILE A 587 -17.47 9.75 36.54
N LEU A 588 -18.36 8.93 35.97
CA LEU A 588 -18.14 8.36 34.64
C LEU A 588 -18.03 9.46 33.58
N GLN A 589 -18.89 10.48 33.65
CA GLN A 589 -18.86 11.62 32.73
C GLN A 589 -17.59 12.47 32.92
N LEU A 590 -17.18 12.76 34.16
CA LEU A 590 -15.96 13.53 34.43
C LEU A 590 -14.69 12.84 33.90
N PHE A 591 -14.57 11.52 34.09
CA PHE A 591 -13.46 10.76 33.50
C PHE A 591 -13.52 10.69 31.98
N ASN A 592 -14.71 10.58 31.38
CA ASN A 592 -14.89 10.65 29.92
C ASN A 592 -14.35 11.96 29.37
N ASP A 593 -14.88 13.08 29.88
CA ASP A 593 -14.61 14.41 29.35
C ASP A 593 -13.15 14.80 29.57
N TRP A 594 -12.58 14.44 30.72
CA TRP A 594 -11.16 14.60 31.00
C TRP A 594 -10.28 13.77 30.05
N PHE A 595 -10.64 12.50 29.81
CA PHE A 595 -9.85 11.64 28.92
C PHE A 595 -9.93 12.11 27.46
N ASP A 596 -11.08 12.60 27.02
CA ASP A 596 -11.27 13.18 25.69
C ASP A 596 -10.36 14.40 25.48
N ILE A 597 -10.21 15.27 26.49
CA ILE A 597 -9.28 16.40 26.45
C ILE A 597 -7.83 15.93 26.30
N PHE A 598 -7.42 14.88 26.98
CA PHE A 598 -6.04 14.37 26.96
C PHE A 598 -5.74 13.37 25.83
N ASN A 599 -6.73 13.02 25.00
CA ASN A 599 -6.58 12.09 23.88
C ASN A 599 -7.10 12.68 22.55
N SER A 600 -7.10 14.01 22.41
CA SER A 600 -7.53 14.70 21.20
C SER A 600 -6.55 14.50 20.04
N ASN A 601 -7.05 14.12 18.86
CA ASN A 601 -6.26 13.89 17.64
C ASN A 601 -6.62 14.86 16.50
N LEU A 602 -7.75 15.55 16.60
CA LEU A 602 -8.24 16.48 15.59
C LEU A 602 -8.43 17.87 16.22
N LYS A 603 -8.25 18.92 15.41
CA LYS A 603 -8.54 20.29 15.84
C LYS A 603 -10.01 20.43 16.28
N TYR A 604 -10.91 19.95 15.44
CA TYR A 604 -12.35 19.89 15.70
C TYR A 604 -12.81 18.43 15.62
N SER A 605 -13.33 17.92 16.71
CA SER A 605 -13.91 16.59 16.84
C SER A 605 -15.44 16.67 16.78
N LYS A 606 -16.09 15.51 16.87
CA LYS A 606 -17.56 15.41 16.93
C LYS A 606 -18.14 15.91 18.25
N CYS A 607 -17.32 15.98 19.30
CA CYS A 607 -17.69 16.44 20.62
C CYS A 607 -16.76 17.59 21.03
N SER A 608 -17.30 18.62 21.71
CA SER A 608 -16.54 19.80 22.14
C SER A 608 -15.39 19.44 23.08
N THR A 609 -15.60 18.47 23.98
CA THR A 609 -14.59 17.99 24.94
C THR A 609 -13.41 17.27 24.27
N ALA A 610 -13.63 16.70 23.07
CA ALA A 610 -12.61 16.00 22.29
C ALA A 610 -11.91 16.90 21.25
N ASN A 611 -12.21 18.20 21.23
CA ASN A 611 -11.45 19.17 20.45
C ASN A 611 -10.03 19.30 20.98
N ALA A 612 -9.12 19.79 20.13
CA ALA A 612 -7.77 20.08 20.56
C ALA A 612 -7.74 21.06 21.74
N TYR A 613 -6.78 20.86 22.65
CA TYR A 613 -6.65 21.72 23.82
C TYR A 613 -6.25 23.14 23.40
N GLY A 614 -6.99 24.16 23.83
CA GLY A 614 -6.81 25.55 23.42
C GLY A 614 -7.97 26.10 22.57
N ILE A 615 -8.75 25.24 21.91
CA ILE A 615 -9.92 25.67 21.10
C ILE A 615 -11.07 26.11 22.00
N ASN A 616 -11.38 25.33 23.03
CA ASN A 616 -12.44 25.59 24.00
C ASN A 616 -11.83 25.76 25.39
N ILE A 617 -10.83 26.63 25.50
CA ILE A 617 -9.91 26.68 26.65
C ILE A 617 -10.63 26.89 27.99
N GLU A 618 -11.69 27.70 28.04
CA GLU A 618 -12.46 27.96 29.26
C GLU A 618 -13.19 26.70 29.76
N GLU A 619 -13.90 26.02 28.86
CA GLU A 619 -14.61 24.77 29.15
C GLU A 619 -13.63 23.65 29.51
N GLN A 620 -12.55 23.51 28.75
CA GLN A 620 -11.50 22.52 28.98
C GLN A 620 -10.82 22.73 30.34
N ASN A 621 -10.47 23.97 30.69
CA ASN A 621 -9.90 24.30 31.99
C ASN A 621 -10.87 24.07 33.13
N LYS A 622 -12.16 24.34 32.93
CA LYS A 622 -13.19 24.03 33.92
C LYS A 622 -13.27 22.52 34.20
N ILE A 623 -13.23 21.68 33.17
CA ILE A 623 -13.22 20.22 33.32
C ILE A 623 -11.94 19.76 34.03
N ILE A 624 -10.78 20.30 33.66
CA ILE A 624 -9.49 20.01 34.32
C ILE A 624 -9.52 20.39 35.80
N ASN A 625 -10.06 21.56 36.14
CA ASN A 625 -10.16 22.03 37.53
C ASN A 625 -11.14 21.17 38.33
N ASN A 626 -12.29 20.81 37.75
CA ASN A 626 -13.24 19.87 38.37
C ASN A 626 -12.58 18.51 38.62
N MET A 627 -11.74 18.03 37.68
CA MET A 627 -10.98 16.79 37.88
C MET A 627 -9.96 16.96 39.02
N ASN A 628 -9.26 18.09 39.11
CA ASN A 628 -8.33 18.36 40.22
C ASN A 628 -9.05 18.31 41.58
N GLU A 629 -10.16 19.03 41.72
CA GLU A 629 -10.98 19.03 42.93
C GLU A 629 -11.46 17.62 43.28
N PHE A 630 -11.98 16.89 42.29
CA PHE A 630 -12.42 15.52 42.47
C PHE A 630 -11.29 14.60 42.96
N ILE A 631 -10.12 14.63 42.32
CA ILE A 631 -8.97 13.79 42.71
C ILE A 631 -8.47 14.12 44.12
N MET A 632 -8.51 15.40 44.49
CA MET A 632 -8.11 15.88 45.81
C MET A 632 -9.03 15.41 46.92
N GLU A 633 -10.34 15.38 46.65
CA GLU A 633 -11.35 14.95 47.61
C GLU A 633 -11.47 13.42 47.70
N MET A 634 -11.39 12.72 46.56
CA MET A 634 -11.71 11.30 46.49
C MET A 634 -10.59 10.41 47.06
N ARG A 635 -10.98 9.31 47.71
CA ARG A 635 -10.07 8.27 48.22
C ARG A 635 -10.46 6.91 47.68
N VAL A 636 -9.46 6.05 47.46
CA VAL A 636 -9.67 4.70 46.95
C VAL A 636 -9.87 3.73 48.11
N GLY A 637 -11.06 3.11 48.18
CA GLY A 637 -11.46 2.26 49.29
C GLY A 637 -11.24 2.92 50.65
N GLN A 638 -10.47 2.27 51.52
CA GLN A 638 -10.15 2.74 52.88
C GLN A 638 -8.82 3.52 52.98
N ARG A 639 -8.17 3.82 51.85
CA ARG A 639 -6.84 4.44 51.85
C ARG A 639 -6.95 5.94 52.14
N LYS A 640 -6.08 6.45 53.01
CA LYS A 640 -6.06 7.89 53.38
C LYS A 640 -5.18 8.75 52.47
N SER A 641 -4.17 8.15 51.84
CA SER A 641 -3.20 8.83 50.97
C SER A 641 -3.59 8.72 49.49
N LEU A 642 -3.23 9.74 48.70
CA LEU A 642 -3.35 9.70 47.24
C LEU A 642 -2.45 8.61 46.63
N LEU A 643 -3.02 7.85 45.71
CA LEU A 643 -2.29 6.85 44.91
C LEU A 643 -1.53 7.48 43.75
N GLN A 644 -0.62 6.72 43.15
CA GLN A 644 0.22 7.18 42.05
C GLN A 644 -0.60 7.72 40.88
N PHE A 645 -1.67 7.03 40.47
CA PHE A 645 -2.50 7.52 39.35
C PHE A 645 -3.19 8.85 39.67
N GLN A 646 -3.60 9.07 40.94
CA GLN A 646 -4.19 10.34 41.39
C GLN A 646 -3.16 11.46 41.26
N LYS A 647 -1.92 11.23 41.72
CA LYS A 647 -0.82 12.18 41.55
C LYS A 647 -0.48 12.43 40.07
N GLY A 648 -0.53 11.39 39.25
CA GLY A 648 -0.32 11.48 37.80
C GLY A 648 -1.35 12.36 37.11
N ILE A 649 -2.64 12.25 37.48
CA ILE A 649 -3.71 13.10 36.94
C ILE A 649 -3.46 14.57 37.30
N LEU A 650 -3.18 14.86 38.57
CA LEU A 650 -2.88 16.23 39.03
C LEU A 650 -1.66 16.82 38.30
N LEU A 651 -0.61 16.02 38.12
CA LEU A 651 0.58 16.42 37.37
C LEU A 651 0.24 16.76 35.92
N CYS A 652 -0.40 15.85 35.17
CA CYS A 652 -0.74 16.07 33.76
C CYS A 652 -1.65 17.30 33.56
N ASN A 653 -2.59 17.51 34.48
CA ASN A 653 -3.49 18.67 34.50
C ASN A 653 -2.72 19.98 34.63
N ARG A 654 -1.77 20.04 35.57
CA ARG A 654 -0.90 21.22 35.72
C ARG A 654 0.03 21.39 34.52
N SER A 655 0.63 20.31 34.03
CA SER A 655 1.55 20.31 32.88
C SER A 655 0.91 20.89 31.63
N ILE A 656 -0.31 20.47 31.26
CA ILE A 656 -0.94 20.95 30.02
C ILE A 656 -1.29 22.44 30.08
N GLN A 657 -1.74 22.91 31.24
CA GLN A 657 -2.06 24.32 31.47
C GLN A 657 -0.81 25.20 31.37
N GLU A 658 0.25 24.84 32.10
CA GLU A 658 1.50 25.61 32.10
C GLU A 658 2.25 25.51 30.77
N MET A 659 2.27 24.33 30.15
CA MET A 659 2.93 24.12 28.86
C MET A 659 2.26 24.93 27.77
N PHE A 660 0.93 24.95 27.71
CA PHE A 660 0.21 25.73 26.71
C PHE A 660 0.52 27.23 26.85
N ALA A 661 0.49 27.77 28.07
CA ALA A 661 0.86 29.15 28.33
C ALA A 661 2.33 29.45 27.97
N HIS A 662 3.26 28.54 28.29
CA HIS A 662 4.67 28.69 27.92
C HIS A 662 4.87 28.68 26.40
N LEU A 663 4.19 27.78 25.69
CA LEU A 663 4.29 27.67 24.24
C LEU A 663 3.73 28.91 23.54
N GLN A 664 2.59 29.43 24.00
CA GLN A 664 2.03 30.68 23.51
C GLN A 664 2.99 31.85 23.73
N ALA A 665 3.51 32.01 24.95
CA ALA A 665 4.40 33.12 25.28
C ALA A 665 5.71 33.11 24.48
N LYS A 666 6.25 31.92 24.15
CA LYS A 666 7.58 31.78 23.57
C LYS A 666 7.59 31.60 22.05
N TYR A 667 6.56 30.97 21.50
CA TYR A 667 6.54 30.54 20.10
C TYR A 667 5.38 31.13 19.29
N SER A 668 4.42 31.83 19.92
CA SER A 668 3.49 32.64 19.14
C SER A 668 4.22 33.83 18.54
N SER A 669 4.06 34.00 17.23
CA SER A 669 4.59 35.09 16.41
C SER A 669 3.55 35.48 15.37
N GLU A 670 3.77 36.56 14.62
CA GLU A 670 2.88 36.94 13.51
C GLU A 670 2.76 35.85 12.43
N ILE A 671 3.80 35.02 12.27
CA ILE A 671 3.87 33.96 11.24
C ILE A 671 3.22 32.65 11.73
N PHE A 672 3.32 32.36 13.02
CA PHE A 672 2.75 31.16 13.62
C PHE A 672 2.21 31.46 15.01
N ASP A 673 0.90 31.29 15.16
CA ASP A 673 0.20 31.48 16.44
C ASP A 673 -0.20 30.13 17.04
N VAL A 674 0.27 29.85 18.26
CA VAL A 674 -0.04 28.63 19.01
C VAL A 674 -1.48 28.70 19.53
N LYS A 675 -2.43 28.27 18.69
CA LYS A 675 -3.86 28.27 19.03
C LYS A 675 -4.33 27.03 19.79
N TYR A 676 -3.69 25.89 19.55
CA TYR A 676 -4.12 24.62 20.12
C TYR A 676 -3.00 23.58 20.16
N ILE A 677 -3.20 22.51 20.94
CA ILE A 677 -2.32 21.35 21.02
C ILE A 677 -3.13 20.06 20.84
N LEU A 678 -2.61 19.14 20.03
CA LEU A 678 -3.15 17.78 19.91
C LEU A 678 -2.60 16.92 21.04
N THR A 679 -3.39 16.70 22.08
CA THR A 679 -2.96 16.06 23.33
C THR A 679 -2.63 14.58 23.18
N ARG A 680 -3.14 13.89 22.15
CA ARG A 680 -2.70 12.53 21.79
C ARG A 680 -1.20 12.45 21.48
N ARG A 681 -0.52 13.57 21.20
CA ARG A 681 0.94 13.61 21.01
C ARG A 681 1.73 13.56 22.31
N LEU A 682 1.06 13.66 23.45
CA LEU A 682 1.63 13.64 24.80
C LEU A 682 1.43 12.29 25.49
N ASN A 683 0.99 11.25 24.75
CA ASN A 683 0.80 9.90 25.26
C ASN A 683 1.90 8.94 24.78
N GLN A 684 1.95 7.73 25.34
CA GLN A 684 2.97 6.72 25.02
C GLN A 684 2.50 5.70 23.95
N ASP A 685 1.29 5.82 23.41
CA ASP A 685 0.70 4.87 22.45
C ASP A 685 1.60 4.65 21.22
N ILE A 686 2.32 5.71 20.80
CA ILE A 686 3.27 5.66 19.69
C ILE A 686 4.37 4.61 19.89
N LEU A 687 4.83 4.46 21.13
CA LEU A 687 5.89 3.54 21.51
C LEU A 687 5.34 2.11 21.65
N GLU A 688 4.13 1.95 22.21
CA GLU A 688 3.44 0.65 22.23
C GLU A 688 3.17 0.12 20.81
N ASN A 689 2.80 1.02 19.89
CA ASN A 689 2.61 0.72 18.47
C ASN A 689 3.91 0.29 17.81
N PHE A 690 5.02 0.97 18.13
CA PHE A 690 6.36 0.60 17.69
C PHE A 690 6.78 -0.77 18.23
N PHE A 691 6.58 -1.05 19.52
CA PHE A 691 6.88 -2.37 20.08
C PHE A 691 6.06 -3.48 19.41
N SER A 692 4.78 -3.23 19.16
CA SER A 692 3.91 -4.18 18.46
C SER A 692 4.43 -4.48 17.04
N TYR A 693 4.97 -3.47 16.36
CA TYR A 693 5.63 -3.65 15.05
C TYR A 693 6.92 -4.48 15.15
N ILE A 694 7.78 -4.17 16.12
CA ILE A 694 9.02 -4.95 16.34
C ILE A 694 8.70 -6.40 16.65
N ARG A 695 7.66 -6.69 17.45
CA ARG A 695 7.22 -8.06 17.73
C ARG A 695 6.69 -8.75 16.46
N SER A 696 5.80 -8.09 15.72
CA SER A 696 5.16 -8.68 14.52
C SER A 696 6.13 -9.00 13.39
N MET A 697 7.25 -8.26 13.27
CA MET A 697 8.32 -8.57 12.30
C MET A 697 8.88 -10.00 12.46
N GLY A 698 8.80 -10.59 13.66
CA GLY A 698 9.23 -11.96 13.95
C GLY A 698 8.26 -13.05 13.51
N SER A 699 7.10 -12.69 12.94
CA SER A 699 5.99 -13.60 12.66
C SER A 699 5.51 -14.35 13.91
N GLY A 700 6.01 -15.56 14.19
CA GLY A 700 5.66 -16.34 15.39
C GLY A 700 6.66 -16.17 16.54
N TYR A 701 7.72 -15.38 16.35
CA TYR A 701 8.74 -15.12 17.35
C TYR A 701 8.60 -13.70 17.91
N ASP A 702 7.64 -13.57 18.83
CA ASP A 702 7.21 -12.29 19.40
C ASP A 702 8.22 -11.70 20.41
N HIS A 703 9.15 -12.50 20.91
CA HIS A 703 10.15 -12.08 21.88
C HIS A 703 11.54 -12.13 21.22
N PRO A 704 11.99 -11.04 20.57
CA PRO A 704 13.27 -11.02 19.87
C PRO A 704 14.45 -11.16 20.84
N THR A 705 15.57 -11.70 20.36
CA THR A 705 16.88 -11.62 21.03
C THR A 705 17.48 -10.21 20.86
N PRO A 706 18.54 -9.83 21.61
CA PRO A 706 19.18 -8.51 21.47
C PRO A 706 19.63 -8.18 20.04
N VAL A 707 20.24 -9.13 19.32
CA VAL A 707 20.70 -8.91 17.94
C VAL A 707 19.50 -8.83 16.98
N GLU A 708 18.44 -9.57 17.24
CA GLU A 708 17.20 -9.42 16.48
C GLU A 708 16.53 -8.06 16.70
N VAL A 709 16.48 -7.54 17.93
CA VAL A 709 15.97 -6.18 18.20
C VAL A 709 16.72 -5.16 17.36
N LYS A 710 18.06 -5.22 17.40
CA LYS A 710 18.94 -4.38 16.58
C LYS A 710 18.60 -4.50 15.09
N ASN A 711 18.46 -5.71 14.57
CA ASN A 711 18.15 -5.95 13.16
C ASN A 711 16.75 -5.47 12.78
N ARG A 712 15.73 -5.74 13.59
CA ARG A 712 14.33 -5.32 13.36
C ARG A 712 14.20 -3.79 13.41
N LEU A 713 14.85 -3.14 14.38
CA LEU A 713 14.95 -1.68 14.47
C LEU A 713 15.55 -1.07 13.19
N LYS A 714 16.58 -1.70 12.65
CA LYS A 714 17.21 -1.30 11.39
C LYS A 714 16.23 -1.28 10.21
N TRP A 715 15.44 -2.35 10.09
CA TRP A 715 14.43 -2.48 9.05
C TRP A 715 13.24 -1.55 9.26
N TYR A 716 12.92 -1.22 10.52
CA TYR A 716 11.93 -0.20 10.85
C TYR A 716 12.39 1.18 10.40
N ILE A 717 13.59 1.63 10.80
CA ILE A 717 14.13 2.95 10.46
C ILE A 717 14.24 3.16 8.95
N LEU A 718 14.70 2.14 8.21
CA LEU A 718 14.91 2.23 6.77
C LEU A 718 13.62 1.99 5.95
N GLY A 719 12.53 1.57 6.57
CA GLY A 719 11.27 1.25 5.89
C GLY A 719 10.28 2.41 5.90
N LYS A 720 9.97 2.97 4.72
CA LYS A 720 9.12 4.18 4.55
C LYS A 720 7.66 3.99 5.00
N HIS A 721 7.16 2.75 5.05
CA HIS A 721 5.73 2.42 5.22
C HIS A 721 5.45 1.52 6.44
N SER A 722 6.19 1.68 7.53
CA SER A 722 5.98 0.87 8.76
C SER A 722 4.55 0.95 9.31
N GLU A 723 3.79 1.99 8.95
CA GLU A 723 2.41 2.23 9.37
C GLU A 723 1.39 1.24 8.78
N HIS A 724 1.63 0.75 7.56
CA HIS A 724 0.69 -0.16 6.87
C HIS A 724 0.80 -1.63 7.31
N VAL A 725 1.69 -1.95 8.25
CA VAL A 725 1.95 -3.33 8.72
C VAL A 725 1.09 -3.69 9.94
N LEU A 726 0.47 -2.70 10.58
CA LEU A 726 -0.27 -2.88 11.83
C LEU A 726 -1.68 -3.40 11.52
N SER A 727 -2.06 -4.55 12.09
CA SER A 727 -3.41 -5.15 11.95
C SER A 727 -4.49 -4.41 12.74
N GLU A 728 -5.74 -4.42 12.25
CA GLU A 728 -6.97 -3.83 12.84
C GLU A 728 -7.33 -4.32 14.27
N GLN A 729 -6.66 -5.34 14.82
CA GLN A 729 -6.96 -5.95 16.13
C GLN A 729 -5.97 -5.57 17.24
N ARG A 730 -5.78 -4.28 17.53
CA ARG A 730 -4.93 -3.79 18.62
C ARG A 730 -5.71 -3.36 19.86
N ASN A 731 -5.02 -3.36 21.01
CA ASN A 731 -5.54 -2.83 22.27
C ASN A 731 -5.55 -1.29 22.32
N THR A 732 -4.80 -0.64 21.43
CA THR A 732 -4.73 0.81 21.20
C THR A 732 -5.49 1.16 19.91
N GLU A 733 -6.10 2.35 19.85
CA GLU A 733 -6.78 2.83 18.65
C GLU A 733 -5.78 3.09 17.51
N GLU A 734 -6.18 2.79 16.27
CA GLU A 734 -5.41 3.16 15.08
C GLU A 734 -5.14 4.67 15.08
N ASP A 735 -3.88 5.06 14.91
CA ASP A 735 -3.55 6.43 14.49
C ASP A 735 -4.11 6.60 13.07
N SER A 736 -5.36 7.05 12.98
CA SER A 736 -6.00 7.45 11.72
C SER A 736 -5.34 8.70 11.09
N SER A 737 -4.34 9.26 11.77
CA SER A 737 -3.47 10.34 11.31
C SER A 737 -2.02 9.82 11.21
N CYS A 738 -1.56 9.57 9.99
CA CYS A 738 -0.21 9.07 9.72
C CYS A 738 0.88 9.98 10.34
N ASP A 739 1.75 9.41 11.16
CA ASP A 739 2.97 10.05 11.65
C ASP A 739 4.14 9.28 11.06
N SER A 740 4.58 9.72 9.89
CA SER A 740 5.62 9.04 9.12
C SER A 740 6.99 9.11 9.82
N LEU A 741 7.81 8.08 9.62
CA LEU A 741 9.23 8.11 9.97
C LEU A 741 9.94 9.16 9.12
N ILE A 742 10.89 9.87 9.69
CA ILE A 742 11.76 10.77 8.94
C ILE A 742 12.78 9.90 8.18
N THR A 743 12.78 9.98 6.85
CA THR A 743 13.60 9.13 5.99
C THR A 743 14.39 9.92 4.95
N MET A 744 15.50 9.35 4.48
CA MET A 744 16.34 9.96 3.43
C MET A 744 15.59 10.28 2.12
N THR A 745 14.42 9.68 1.87
CA THR A 745 13.58 10.02 0.71
C THR A 745 12.86 11.36 0.85
N ASP A 746 12.69 11.87 2.07
CA ASP A 746 12.02 13.15 2.31
C ASP A 746 12.88 14.34 1.89
N ILE A 747 14.19 14.11 1.65
CA ILE A 747 15.13 15.06 1.03
C ILE A 747 14.84 15.23 -0.47
N HIS A 748 14.25 14.23 -1.12
CA HIS A 748 14.02 14.20 -2.58
C HIS A 748 12.55 14.43 -2.98
N SER A 749 11.68 14.80 -2.05
CA SER A 749 10.26 15.09 -2.31
C SER A 749 10.06 16.57 -2.66
N PRO A 750 9.63 16.93 -3.89
CA PRO A 750 9.23 18.30 -4.22
C PRO A 750 7.89 18.70 -3.57
N ASP A 751 7.13 17.74 -3.06
CA ASP A 751 5.76 17.97 -2.58
C ASP A 751 5.74 18.17 -1.06
N SER A 752 6.07 19.39 -0.64
CA SER A 752 5.75 19.92 0.68
C SER A 752 5.50 21.42 0.61
N ILE A 753 4.60 21.83 -0.30
CA ILE A 753 3.96 23.14 -0.26
C ILE A 753 2.45 22.90 -0.16
N CYS A 754 1.96 22.77 1.07
CA CYS A 754 0.56 23.05 1.36
C CYS A 754 0.45 24.56 1.56
N VAL A 755 0.07 25.29 0.50
CA VAL A 755 -0.56 26.61 0.65
C VAL A 755 -2.03 26.41 0.32
N ALA A 756 -2.86 26.52 1.36
CA ALA A 756 -4.30 26.66 1.22
C ALA A 756 -4.61 28.09 0.73
N ASP A 757 -5.53 28.16 -0.24
CA ASP A 757 -6.38 29.28 -0.61
C ASP A 757 -5.84 30.70 -0.41
N ARG A 758 -5.45 31.32 -1.53
CA ARG A 758 -5.74 32.71 -1.85
C ARG A 758 -5.58 32.95 -3.34
N LEU A 759 -6.70 33.04 -4.05
CA LEU A 759 -6.81 33.83 -5.28
C LEU A 759 -6.64 35.30 -4.90
N PRO A 760 -5.86 36.05 -5.70
CA PRO A 760 -6.29 37.39 -6.09
C PRO A 760 -6.53 37.41 -7.60
N GLN A 761 -7.69 37.98 -7.96
CA GLN A 761 -7.93 38.51 -9.29
C GLN A 761 -7.10 39.78 -9.49
N GLU A 762 -6.51 39.90 -10.67
CA GLU A 762 -6.05 41.10 -11.40
C GLU A 762 -5.19 40.51 -12.54
N GLU A 763 -5.17 40.95 -13.79
CA GLU A 763 -5.94 41.85 -14.64
C GLU A 763 -5.29 41.63 -16.02
N ASP A 764 -6.07 41.57 -17.11
CA ASP A 764 -5.56 41.29 -18.45
C ASP A 764 -4.51 42.31 -18.92
N THR A 765 -3.32 41.84 -19.31
CA THR A 765 -2.47 42.55 -20.27
C THR A 765 -1.81 41.58 -21.25
N LEU A 766 -2.24 41.68 -22.52
CA LEU A 766 -1.61 41.08 -23.69
C LEU A 766 -0.15 41.54 -23.81
N ILE A 767 0.79 40.60 -23.90
CA ILE A 767 2.11 40.85 -24.49
C ILE A 767 2.47 39.68 -25.42
N ASP A 768 2.57 40.01 -26.71
CA ASP A 768 3.10 39.19 -27.80
C ASP A 768 4.54 38.72 -27.54
N ILE A 769 4.81 37.43 -27.79
CA ILE A 769 6.19 36.92 -27.91
C ILE A 769 6.30 36.04 -29.17
N PRO A 770 6.86 36.58 -30.27
CA PRO A 770 7.57 35.79 -31.25
C PRO A 770 9.02 36.29 -31.40
N GLN A 771 9.91 35.99 -30.45
CA GLN A 771 11.34 36.33 -30.60
C GLN A 771 12.31 35.34 -29.92
N VAL A 772 12.00 34.04 -29.92
CA VAL A 772 12.97 32.98 -29.55
C VAL A 772 13.18 31.96 -30.68
N ALA A 773 12.38 32.02 -31.74
CA ALA A 773 12.51 31.13 -32.90
C ALA A 773 13.51 31.60 -33.97
N GLN A 774 14.08 32.81 -33.87
CA GLN A 774 15.02 33.32 -34.89
C GLN A 774 16.50 33.11 -34.55
N ASN A 775 16.88 32.85 -33.30
CA ASN A 775 18.29 32.66 -32.92
C ASN A 775 18.78 31.20 -32.93
N ALA A 776 17.89 30.23 -33.17
CA ALA A 776 18.29 28.82 -33.32
C ALA A 776 18.68 28.44 -34.77
N ASN A 777 18.32 29.26 -35.76
CA ASN A 777 18.55 28.97 -37.19
C ASN A 777 19.86 29.55 -37.75
N GLN A 778 20.63 30.33 -36.99
CA GLN A 778 21.93 30.85 -37.45
C GLN A 778 23.13 29.97 -37.07
N ASN A 779 23.02 29.07 -36.09
CA ASN A 779 24.12 28.18 -35.69
C ASN A 779 24.16 26.83 -36.43
N ILE A 780 23.12 26.48 -37.21
CA ILE A 780 23.09 25.21 -37.96
C ILE A 780 23.70 25.37 -39.37
N ASN A 781 23.59 26.56 -39.98
CA ASN A 781 24.18 26.83 -41.30
C ASN A 781 25.70 27.06 -41.26
N SER A 782 26.29 27.34 -40.08
CA SER A 782 27.74 27.45 -39.91
C SER A 782 28.46 26.09 -39.86
N ILE A 783 27.77 25.02 -39.44
CA ILE A 783 28.39 23.69 -39.25
C ILE A 783 28.30 22.86 -40.53
N ILE A 784 27.39 23.20 -41.45
CA ILE A 784 27.21 22.51 -42.74
C ILE A 784 28.25 22.98 -43.79
N TYR A 785 28.91 24.12 -43.59
CA TYR A 785 29.95 24.62 -44.51
C TYR A 785 31.36 24.08 -44.24
N GLU A 786 31.66 23.62 -43.01
CA GLU A 786 32.96 23.04 -42.67
C GLU A 786 33.06 21.54 -42.97
N TYR A 787 31.94 20.83 -43.09
CA TYR A 787 31.95 19.39 -43.36
C TYR A 787 32.07 19.03 -44.85
N ASN A 788 31.80 19.98 -45.75
CA ASN A 788 31.83 19.78 -47.20
C ASN A 788 33.16 20.20 -47.87
N SER A 789 34.17 20.65 -47.12
CA SER A 789 35.49 21.00 -47.68
C SER A 789 36.61 19.98 -47.41
N LEU A 790 36.28 18.78 -46.91
CA LEU A 790 37.26 17.74 -46.55
C LEU A 790 37.13 16.43 -47.35
N GLU A 791 36.23 16.35 -48.34
CA GLU A 791 36.10 15.16 -49.21
C GLU A 791 36.54 15.37 -50.67
N GLU A 792 37.12 16.52 -51.02
CA GLU A 792 37.83 16.72 -52.30
C GLU A 792 39.34 16.80 -52.08
N THR A 793 39.98 15.68 -51.80
CA THR A 793 41.37 15.36 -52.20
C THR A 793 41.67 13.93 -51.79
N GLY A 794 41.49 12.99 -52.71
CA GLY A 794 41.93 11.62 -52.53
C GLY A 794 43.44 11.51 -52.74
N GLU A 795 44.18 11.03 -51.73
CA GLU A 795 45.48 10.40 -51.94
C GLU A 795 45.78 9.38 -50.81
N GLY A 796 45.67 8.10 -51.15
CA GLY A 796 46.81 7.18 -51.04
C GLY A 796 47.15 6.48 -49.72
N ILE A 797 46.97 5.15 -49.75
CA ILE A 797 47.99 4.12 -49.42
C ILE A 797 48.17 3.67 -47.95
N LYS A 798 47.79 2.39 -47.75
CA LYS A 798 48.48 1.29 -47.02
C LYS A 798 49.58 1.66 -46.01
N LYS A 799 49.46 1.16 -44.77
CA LYS A 799 50.20 -0.03 -44.28
C LYS A 799 49.93 -0.35 -42.80
N ILE A 800 49.75 -1.65 -42.58
CA ILE A 800 49.85 -2.38 -41.32
C ILE A 800 51.32 -2.37 -40.85
N GLY A 801 51.57 -2.19 -39.55
CA GLY A 801 52.84 -2.58 -38.92
C GLY A 801 53.25 -1.80 -37.67
N THR A 802 53.20 -2.49 -36.53
CA THR A 802 54.10 -2.39 -35.35
C THR A 802 54.28 -1.04 -34.63
N SER A 803 53.72 -0.96 -33.41
CA SER A 803 54.47 -0.91 -32.14
C SER A 803 53.52 -1.11 -30.96
#